data_AF-A0A938MPN9-F1
#
_entry.id   AF-A0A938MPN9-F1
#
_cell.length_a   1.000
_cell.length_b   1.000
_cell.length_c   1.000
_cell.angle_alpha   90.00
_cell.angle_beta   90.00
_cell.angle_gamma   90.00
#
_symmetry.space_group_name_H-M   'P 1'
#
loop_
_entity.id
_entity.type
_entity.pdbx_description
1 polymer ?
#
loop_
_entity_poly.entity_id
_entity_poly.type
_entity_poly.pdbx_seq_one_letter_code
_entity_poly.pdbx_strand_id
1 'polypeptide(L)'
;MAIRPRRRRAPRTGGSSPAPPRAGTDSSRVPPASDRHPRTRPWLYALLVMAVAVPIALWVARQHGASKTASDRGVASASGRLTILFPLDGTMFPPEIVPPTFFWEDAHPAADCWSLKVEFAPARNAGGQPPETLHCLVDSRQWTPSDTQWETIKRQSVQQPATLTVAGFDRSAKNQVLTGASVRIVTSRDEVGAPIFYREVNLPFGDALRDPANLIRWRFGPISSKTQPPVVLQKMPMCGNCHSFAANGRLMGMDVDYANDKGSYTICAVGPEMVFTQENTITWSDYRREDRKETFGLLSQISPDGRYVVSTVKDLSVFLALDDNLAFSQLFFPVQGILCYYDLHNKTFHALPGADDPRYVQSNPAWSPDGQEIVFARSEAYEVPADRVHGLGLTVPEEVHDFVSGAKKFRYDLYRLPFNGGRGGQAEPVRGASGNGKSNYFAKFSPDGKWIVFCQADSFMLLRPDSQLHIIPAAGGEPRRLECNTARMNSWHSWSPNSKWLVFSSKAFTPYTQLMLSHIDDQGHATPPVILSHFTAANMAANIPEFVNADADGIKQIAFDKTYFADTVHVIAGDTHANQGDLDSAIQEYQKALQANPKNVYAYRACSLALTERGRLSEAEQLLRTAQGIAPHDEYVSCQYAELLGLLGKSQESERLYRHAIAASETYSPPYFGLAKLLAEQGRTEEACSVLQSLIRVKPDDPQPHILLGNALRDLRETSRAIAEYRVALEKDARGVAAMLRLAQALLESARGNSPAVAEAVQLAASACDLTDYRRGDALVILSDAHAAAGNLDEAVRVAGLAIQIADQLGDKEKAELIRHRLRSYGKQ
;
A
#
# COMPACT_ATOMS: atom_id res chain seq x y z
N MET A 1 26.50 -23.91 -67.58
CA MET A 1 26.31 -25.10 -68.42
C MET A 1 24.83 -25.54 -68.35
N ALA A 2 24.39 -26.49 -69.18
CA ALA A 2 23.01 -27.02 -69.32
C ALA A 2 22.43 -27.68 -68.04
N ILE A 3 21.10 -27.93 -67.82
CA ILE A 3 19.84 -27.58 -68.51
C ILE A 3 18.58 -27.64 -67.56
N ARG A 4 17.59 -26.78 -67.87
CA ARG A 4 16.10 -26.68 -67.59
C ARG A 4 15.23 -27.97 -67.30
N PRO A 5 13.86 -27.90 -67.09
CA PRO A 5 12.95 -26.92 -66.38
C PRO A 5 11.60 -27.49 -65.77
N ARG A 6 10.78 -26.64 -65.09
CA ARG A 6 9.30 -26.37 -65.27
C ARG A 6 8.78 -25.44 -64.13
N ARG A 7 8.19 -24.23 -64.33
CA ARG A 7 6.83 -23.81 -64.81
C ARG A 7 5.68 -24.23 -63.86
N ARG A 8 4.65 -23.43 -63.50
CA ARG A 8 4.11 -22.03 -63.76
C ARG A 8 2.99 -21.76 -62.71
N ARG A 9 2.35 -20.58 -62.44
CA ARG A 9 2.60 -19.11 -62.53
C ARG A 9 1.41 -18.35 -61.84
N ALA A 10 1.59 -17.12 -61.32
CA ALA A 10 0.52 -16.12 -61.03
C ALA A 10 0.51 -14.94 -62.05
N PRO A 11 -0.51 -14.05 -62.10
CA PRO A 11 -0.46 -12.70 -61.45
C PRO A 11 -1.87 -12.16 -60.99
N ARG A 12 -2.15 -10.98 -60.37
CA ARG A 12 -1.64 -9.55 -60.36
C ARG A 12 -1.99 -8.73 -61.63
N THR A 13 -2.35 -7.43 -61.68
CA THR A 13 -2.53 -6.21 -60.79
C THR A 13 -3.67 -5.31 -61.38
N GLY A 14 -4.15 -4.15 -60.86
CA GLY A 14 -3.93 -3.37 -59.61
C GLY A 14 -3.66 -1.84 -59.81
N GLY A 15 -4.50 -0.93 -59.27
CA GLY A 15 -4.36 0.57 -59.30
C GLY A 15 -5.57 1.32 -59.92
N SER A 16 -5.84 2.63 -59.76
CA SER A 16 -5.22 3.76 -58.99
C SER A 16 -6.20 4.98 -58.83
N SER A 17 -5.82 6.06 -58.13
CA SER A 17 -6.62 7.30 -57.87
C SER A 17 -6.01 8.57 -58.54
N PRO A 18 -6.76 9.69 -58.72
CA PRO A 18 -6.56 10.91 -57.88
C PRO A 18 -7.86 11.75 -57.62
N ALA A 19 -7.72 12.97 -57.02
CA ALA A 19 -8.80 13.89 -56.57
C ALA A 19 -8.34 15.39 -56.63
N PRO A 20 -8.97 16.40 -55.97
CA PRO A 20 -10.37 16.92 -55.91
C PRO A 20 -10.48 18.37 -56.49
N PRO A 21 -11.61 19.15 -56.39
CA PRO A 21 -11.84 20.05 -55.21
C PRO A 21 -13.30 20.56 -54.88
N ARG A 22 -13.48 21.02 -53.62
CA ARG A 22 -14.34 22.12 -53.07
C ARG A 22 -15.87 22.30 -53.38
N ALA A 23 -16.68 22.10 -52.31
CA ALA A 23 -17.62 23.04 -51.64
C ALA A 23 -18.93 23.61 -52.27
N GLY A 24 -20.06 23.49 -51.53
CA GLY A 24 -21.06 24.57 -51.32
C GLY A 24 -22.56 24.32 -51.63
N THR A 25 -23.45 24.44 -50.61
CA THR A 25 -24.91 24.81 -50.65
C THR A 25 -25.91 23.96 -51.49
N ASP A 26 -27.25 24.01 -51.36
CA ASP A 26 -28.20 24.17 -50.22
C ASP A 26 -29.67 23.82 -50.67
N SER A 27 -30.56 23.48 -49.72
CA SER A 27 -32.05 23.65 -49.74
C SER A 27 -33.06 22.67 -50.46
N SER A 28 -33.96 22.09 -49.65
CA SER A 28 -35.46 22.14 -49.75
C SER A 28 -36.37 20.99 -50.32
N ARG A 29 -37.58 20.86 -49.71
CA ARG A 29 -38.91 20.26 -50.16
C ARG A 29 -39.05 18.71 -50.29
N VAL A 30 -39.78 17.90 -49.49
CA VAL A 30 -41.17 17.90 -48.90
C VAL A 30 -42.28 18.05 -49.96
N PRO A 31 -43.45 17.32 -50.00
CA PRO A 31 -44.08 16.22 -49.18
C PRO A 31 -44.49 14.98 -50.08
N PRO A 32 -45.58 14.15 -49.92
CA PRO A 32 -46.60 13.93 -48.86
C PRO A 32 -46.86 12.45 -48.42
N ALA A 33 -47.90 12.23 -47.60
CA ALA A 33 -48.24 10.96 -46.92
C ALA A 33 -49.64 10.40 -47.29
N SER A 34 -50.07 9.29 -46.66
CA SER A 34 -51.43 8.74 -46.74
C SER A 34 -51.91 8.13 -45.41
N ASP A 35 -53.23 8.00 -45.27
CA ASP A 35 -53.94 7.90 -43.98
C ASP A 35 -54.53 6.50 -43.69
N ARG A 36 -54.69 6.13 -42.41
CA ARG A 36 -55.74 5.20 -41.89
C ARG A 36 -55.68 4.98 -40.36
N HIS A 37 -56.66 5.52 -39.64
CA HIS A 37 -56.90 5.27 -38.21
C HIS A 37 -57.92 4.13 -37.94
N PRO A 38 -57.72 3.31 -36.88
CA PRO A 38 -58.80 2.56 -36.23
C PRO A 38 -59.52 3.41 -35.17
N ARG A 39 -60.83 3.20 -34.97
CA ARG A 39 -61.64 3.93 -33.96
C ARG A 39 -61.54 3.30 -32.57
N THR A 40 -60.90 3.98 -31.62
CA THR A 40 -60.94 3.66 -30.18
C THR A 40 -62.01 4.47 -29.45
N ARG A 41 -62.61 3.93 -28.38
CA ARG A 41 -63.67 4.59 -27.59
C ARG A 41 -63.09 5.31 -26.36
N PRO A 42 -63.06 6.65 -26.29
CA PRO A 42 -62.31 7.37 -25.25
C PRO A 42 -62.90 7.26 -23.83
N TRP A 43 -64.20 7.01 -23.68
CA TRP A 43 -64.85 6.90 -22.37
C TRP A 43 -64.40 5.67 -21.55
N LEU A 44 -63.95 4.60 -22.22
CA LEU A 44 -63.36 3.43 -21.55
C LEU A 44 -62.00 3.75 -20.93
N TYR A 45 -61.19 4.58 -21.59
CA TYR A 45 -59.92 5.06 -21.04
C TYR A 45 -60.12 5.98 -19.84
N ALA A 46 -61.09 6.91 -19.91
CA ALA A 46 -61.43 7.77 -18.77
C ALA A 46 -61.88 6.95 -17.54
N LEU A 47 -62.70 5.91 -17.74
CA LEU A 47 -63.09 5.00 -16.67
C LEU A 47 -61.93 4.17 -16.11
N LEU A 48 -61.02 3.66 -16.95
CA LEU A 48 -59.84 2.92 -16.47
C LEU A 48 -58.89 3.83 -15.66
N VAL A 49 -58.64 5.05 -16.16
CA VAL A 49 -57.80 6.03 -15.47
C VAL A 49 -58.42 6.41 -14.12
N MET A 50 -59.73 6.65 -14.06
CA MET A 50 -60.43 6.89 -12.78
C MET A 50 -60.38 5.67 -11.85
N ALA A 51 -60.60 4.46 -12.37
CA ALA A 51 -60.59 3.22 -11.60
C ALA A 51 -59.22 2.84 -11.02
N VAL A 52 -58.12 3.39 -11.55
CA VAL A 52 -56.76 3.23 -11.01
C VAL A 52 -56.36 4.45 -10.17
N ALA A 53 -56.61 5.67 -10.66
CA ALA A 53 -56.23 6.91 -9.98
C ALA A 53 -57.02 7.15 -8.68
N VAL A 54 -58.30 6.77 -8.59
CA VAL A 54 -59.09 6.97 -7.36
C VAL A 54 -58.62 6.02 -6.25
N PRO A 55 -58.42 4.70 -6.46
CA PRO A 55 -57.79 3.84 -5.45
C PRO A 55 -56.36 4.27 -5.08
N ILE A 56 -55.53 4.72 -6.03
CA ILE A 56 -54.20 5.25 -5.71
C ILE A 56 -54.31 6.54 -4.89
N ALA A 57 -55.16 7.50 -5.25
CA ALA A 57 -55.36 8.72 -4.49
C ALA A 57 -55.93 8.45 -3.09
N LEU A 58 -56.84 7.48 -2.94
CA LEU A 58 -57.37 7.03 -1.65
C LEU A 58 -56.33 6.25 -0.83
N TRP A 59 -55.41 5.52 -1.47
CA TRP A 59 -54.29 4.83 -0.81
C TRP A 59 -53.23 5.83 -0.35
N VAL A 60 -52.85 6.79 -1.19
CA VAL A 60 -51.97 7.92 -0.84
C VAL A 60 -52.60 8.76 0.28
N ALA A 61 -53.89 9.10 0.20
CA ALA A 61 -54.59 9.85 1.23
C ALA A 61 -54.76 9.05 2.54
N ARG A 62 -54.96 7.72 2.48
CA ARG A 62 -54.94 6.86 3.67
C ARG A 62 -53.54 6.75 4.27
N GLN A 63 -52.49 6.65 3.45
CA GLN A 63 -51.11 6.69 3.96
C GLN A 63 -50.81 8.04 4.61
N HIS A 64 -51.16 9.17 4.00
CA HIS A 64 -51.01 10.50 4.60
C HIS A 64 -51.85 10.67 5.89
N GLY A 65 -53.07 10.14 5.92
CA GLY A 65 -53.93 10.17 7.09
C GLY A 65 -53.39 9.32 8.25
N ALA A 66 -52.87 8.13 7.97
CA ALA A 66 -52.22 7.27 8.96
C ALA A 66 -50.89 7.85 9.45
N SER A 67 -50.05 8.32 8.52
CA SER A 67 -48.82 9.09 8.77
C SER A 67 -49.05 10.20 9.80
N LYS A 68 -50.03 11.07 9.54
CA LYS A 68 -50.26 12.26 10.35
C LYS A 68 -50.90 11.96 11.71
N THR A 69 -51.66 10.87 11.82
CA THR A 69 -52.29 10.47 13.09
C THR A 69 -51.41 9.58 13.99
N ALA A 70 -50.42 8.89 13.41
CA ALA A 70 -49.45 8.09 14.16
C ALA A 70 -48.26 8.94 14.65
N SER A 71 -47.71 9.82 13.81
CA SER A 71 -46.49 10.58 14.13
C SER A 71 -46.67 11.64 15.24
N ASP A 72 -47.88 12.17 15.43
CA ASP A 72 -48.21 13.07 16.54
C ASP A 72 -48.55 12.32 17.85
N ARG A 73 -48.49 10.97 17.87
CA ARG A 73 -48.80 10.12 19.04
C ARG A 73 -47.63 9.25 19.49
N GLY A 74 -46.55 9.92 19.88
CA GLY A 74 -45.74 9.48 21.01
C GLY A 74 -44.53 8.59 20.72
N VAL A 75 -43.42 9.20 20.29
CA VAL A 75 -42.06 8.68 20.58
C VAL A 75 -41.89 8.46 22.09
N ALA A 76 -42.49 9.32 22.92
CA ALA A 76 -42.54 9.19 24.38
C ALA A 76 -43.33 7.98 24.92
N SER A 77 -43.98 7.19 24.05
CA SER A 77 -44.64 5.92 24.39
C SER A 77 -44.02 4.68 23.71
N ALA A 78 -42.89 4.86 23.02
CA ALA A 78 -42.11 3.74 22.49
C ALA A 78 -41.52 2.89 23.63
N SER A 79 -41.50 1.56 23.43
CA SER A 79 -40.96 0.60 24.42
C SER A 79 -39.65 -0.05 23.97
N GLY A 80 -39.36 -0.06 22.66
CA GLY A 80 -38.10 -0.53 22.09
C GLY A 80 -37.15 0.61 21.70
N ARG A 81 -35.85 0.30 21.68
CA ARG A 81 -34.77 1.27 21.43
C ARG A 81 -34.36 1.27 19.95
N LEU A 82 -34.75 2.31 19.22
CA LEU A 82 -34.18 2.68 17.91
C LEU A 82 -32.96 3.59 18.14
N THR A 83 -31.93 3.48 17.30
CA THR A 83 -30.76 4.36 17.33
C THR A 83 -30.45 4.87 15.93
N ILE A 84 -30.55 6.19 15.71
CA ILE A 84 -30.12 6.80 14.45
C ILE A 84 -28.58 6.81 14.44
N LEU A 85 -27.98 6.16 13.44
CA LEU A 85 -26.53 6.04 13.30
C LEU A 85 -25.94 7.18 12.47
N PHE A 86 -26.71 7.65 11.49
CA PHE A 86 -26.41 8.85 10.71
C PHE A 86 -27.72 9.49 10.22
N PRO A 87 -27.93 10.82 10.37
CA PRO A 87 -27.03 11.80 10.99
C PRO A 87 -26.99 11.68 12.51
N LEU A 88 -25.96 12.25 13.13
CA LEU A 88 -25.87 12.37 14.59
C LEU A 88 -26.54 13.68 15.03
N ASP A 89 -26.93 13.77 16.31
CA ASP A 89 -27.52 15.00 16.85
C ASP A 89 -26.51 16.15 16.81
N GLY A 90 -26.85 17.20 16.06
CA GLY A 90 -25.99 18.35 15.79
C GLY A 90 -25.21 18.31 14.48
N THR A 91 -25.32 17.25 13.64
CA THR A 91 -24.66 17.22 12.32
C THR A 91 -25.03 18.45 11.48
N MET A 92 -24.00 19.14 10.96
CA MET A 92 -24.17 20.30 10.08
C MET A 92 -23.79 19.97 8.64
N PHE A 93 -24.69 20.27 7.70
CA PHE A 93 -24.50 20.00 6.27
C PHE A 93 -24.07 21.25 5.48
N PRO A 94 -23.16 21.12 4.50
CA PRO A 94 -22.87 22.19 3.55
C PRO A 94 -24.09 22.52 2.68
N PRO A 95 -24.28 23.79 2.26
CA PRO A 95 -25.39 24.18 1.41
C PRO A 95 -25.35 23.54 0.01
N GLU A 96 -24.17 23.22 -0.52
CA GLU A 96 -24.02 22.61 -1.86
C GLU A 96 -24.13 21.08 -1.88
N ILE A 97 -24.18 20.41 -0.72
CA ILE A 97 -24.15 18.93 -0.68
C ILE A 97 -25.42 18.30 -1.27
N VAL A 98 -25.23 17.18 -1.95
CA VAL A 98 -26.31 16.30 -2.46
C VAL A 98 -27.05 15.56 -1.34
N PRO A 99 -28.26 14.99 -1.59
CA PRO A 99 -29.04 14.31 -0.56
C PRO A 99 -28.26 13.13 0.09
N PRO A 100 -28.03 13.15 1.42
CA PRO A 100 -27.38 12.06 2.12
C PRO A 100 -28.34 10.89 2.35
N THR A 101 -27.81 9.66 2.44
CA THR A 101 -28.59 8.51 2.94
C THR A 101 -28.51 8.48 4.46
N PHE A 102 -29.62 8.80 5.14
CA PHE A 102 -29.75 8.64 6.59
C PHE A 102 -30.04 7.16 6.91
N PHE A 103 -29.55 6.63 8.03
CA PHE A 103 -29.75 5.24 8.43
C PHE A 103 -29.72 5.03 9.95
N TRP A 104 -30.39 3.98 10.41
CA TRP A 104 -30.60 3.67 11.83
C TRP A 104 -30.58 2.16 12.10
N GLU A 105 -30.35 1.80 13.36
CA GLU A 105 -30.63 0.48 13.87
C GLU A 105 -31.98 0.46 14.59
N ASP A 106 -32.78 -0.56 14.30
CA ASP A 106 -33.98 -0.89 15.04
C ASP A 106 -33.99 -2.39 15.33
N ALA A 107 -33.81 -2.71 16.61
CA ALA A 107 -33.73 -4.07 17.13
C ALA A 107 -35.09 -4.68 17.51
N HIS A 108 -36.20 -3.94 17.38
CA HIS A 108 -37.51 -4.47 17.72
C HIS A 108 -38.01 -5.43 16.62
N PRO A 109 -38.29 -6.71 16.92
CA PRO A 109 -38.47 -7.75 15.89
C PRO A 109 -39.74 -7.58 15.06
N ALA A 110 -40.74 -6.83 15.55
CA ALA A 110 -41.96 -6.50 14.81
C ALA A 110 -41.92 -5.12 14.12
N ALA A 111 -40.82 -4.36 14.24
CA ALA A 111 -40.68 -3.11 13.50
C ALA A 111 -40.33 -3.41 12.03
N ASP A 112 -41.33 -3.29 11.15
CA ASP A 112 -41.22 -3.62 9.73
C ASP A 112 -41.37 -2.40 8.80
N CYS A 113 -41.74 -1.24 9.36
CA CYS A 113 -41.91 0.02 8.64
C CYS A 113 -41.54 1.20 9.54
N TRP A 114 -40.98 2.27 8.95
CA TRP A 114 -40.57 3.47 9.67
C TRP A 114 -41.23 4.74 9.12
N SER A 115 -41.78 5.56 10.02
CA SER A 115 -42.10 6.96 9.73
C SER A 115 -40.85 7.80 9.93
N LEU A 116 -40.65 8.76 9.03
CA LEU A 116 -39.69 9.84 9.18
C LEU A 116 -40.44 11.17 9.13
N LYS A 117 -40.28 11.99 10.16
CA LYS A 117 -40.85 13.33 10.29
C LYS A 117 -39.68 14.33 10.37
N VAL A 118 -39.72 15.40 9.59
CA VAL A 118 -38.75 16.51 9.73
C VAL A 118 -39.50 17.79 10.08
N GLU A 119 -39.18 18.34 11.26
CA GLU A 119 -39.84 19.49 11.86
C GLU A 119 -38.84 20.65 11.99
N PHE A 120 -39.08 21.75 11.28
CA PHE A 120 -38.22 22.94 11.31
C PHE A 120 -38.57 23.88 12.47
N ALA A 121 -37.56 24.56 13.01
CA ALA A 121 -37.76 25.59 14.02
C ALA A 121 -38.70 26.72 13.52
N PRO A 122 -39.53 27.34 14.38
CA PRO A 122 -40.39 28.45 13.99
C PRO A 122 -39.58 29.63 13.45
N ALA A 123 -39.80 29.96 12.17
CA ALA A 123 -39.03 30.99 11.47
C ALA A 123 -39.26 32.38 12.07
N ARG A 124 -38.26 32.90 12.79
CA ARG A 124 -38.34 34.12 13.64
C ARG A 124 -38.91 35.39 12.98
N ASN A 125 -38.87 35.50 11.65
CA ASN A 125 -39.33 36.67 10.88
C ASN A 125 -40.23 36.32 9.67
N ALA A 126 -40.82 35.11 9.60
CA ALA A 126 -41.69 34.73 8.48
C ALA A 126 -43.13 35.21 8.68
N GLY A 127 -43.74 35.79 7.64
CA GLY A 127 -45.08 36.37 7.67
C GLY A 127 -46.23 35.35 7.72
N GLY A 128 -46.41 34.68 8.85
CA GLY A 128 -47.64 33.97 9.20
C GLY A 128 -47.88 32.59 8.58
N GLN A 129 -47.00 32.09 7.71
CA GLN A 129 -47.04 30.68 7.29
C GLN A 129 -46.27 29.79 8.28
N PRO A 130 -46.84 28.66 8.74
CA PRO A 130 -46.15 27.71 9.59
C PRO A 130 -45.03 26.97 8.82
N PRO A 131 -43.97 26.51 9.50
CA PRO A 131 -42.91 25.72 8.86
C PRO A 131 -43.45 24.43 8.23
N GLU A 132 -42.87 24.05 7.09
CA GLU A 132 -43.32 22.90 6.30
C GLU A 132 -42.89 21.58 6.96
N THR A 133 -43.81 20.82 7.54
CA THR A 133 -43.46 19.49 8.09
C THR A 133 -43.33 18.47 6.97
N LEU A 134 -42.11 17.97 6.73
CA LEU A 134 -41.92 16.83 5.83
C LEU A 134 -42.25 15.52 6.55
N HIS A 135 -42.92 14.61 5.85
CA HIS A 135 -43.15 13.24 6.33
C HIS A 135 -42.88 12.23 5.22
N CYS A 136 -42.25 11.11 5.56
CA CYS A 136 -42.03 9.95 4.69
C CYS A 136 -42.40 8.63 5.42
N LEU A 137 -42.66 7.58 4.66
CA LEU A 137 -42.77 6.20 5.15
C LEU A 137 -41.80 5.34 4.33
N VAL A 138 -41.02 4.49 5.01
CA VAL A 138 -40.07 3.57 4.37
C VAL A 138 -40.20 2.17 4.95
N ASP A 139 -39.79 1.18 4.16
CA ASP A 139 -39.79 -0.26 4.48
C ASP A 139 -38.38 -0.82 4.72
N SER A 140 -37.36 0.04 4.77
CA SER A 140 -35.98 -0.28 5.12
C SER A 140 -35.44 0.69 6.15
N ARG A 141 -34.36 0.32 6.87
CA ARG A 141 -33.76 1.13 7.94
C ARG A 141 -32.88 2.28 7.43
N GLN A 142 -33.22 2.83 6.28
CA GLN A 142 -32.50 3.91 5.61
C GLN A 142 -33.44 4.80 4.80
N TRP A 143 -33.08 6.06 4.62
CA TRP A 143 -33.81 7.03 3.79
C TRP A 143 -32.84 8.03 3.15
N THR A 144 -32.85 8.11 1.83
CA THR A 144 -32.28 9.24 1.10
C THR A 144 -33.44 10.19 0.76
N PRO A 145 -33.42 11.47 1.21
CA PRO A 145 -34.41 12.45 0.79
C PRO A 145 -34.38 12.64 -0.74
N SER A 146 -35.53 12.88 -1.36
CA SER A 146 -35.53 13.32 -2.77
C SER A 146 -34.89 14.71 -2.90
N ASP A 147 -34.41 15.10 -4.08
CA ASP A 147 -33.84 16.43 -4.33
C ASP A 147 -34.73 17.56 -3.77
N THR A 148 -36.06 17.49 -4.00
CA THR A 148 -37.02 18.50 -3.52
C THR A 148 -37.21 18.50 -2.00
N GLN A 149 -37.15 17.33 -1.36
CA GLN A 149 -37.15 17.22 0.11
C GLN A 149 -35.83 17.77 0.68
N TRP A 150 -34.71 17.46 0.04
CA TRP A 150 -33.39 17.89 0.48
C TRP A 150 -33.21 19.40 0.34
N GLU A 151 -33.56 20.02 -0.79
CA GLU A 151 -33.52 21.49 -0.92
C GLU A 151 -34.52 22.21 0.02
N THR A 152 -35.52 21.50 0.53
CA THR A 152 -36.42 22.00 1.57
C THR A 152 -35.82 21.93 2.96
N ILE A 153 -35.12 20.83 3.30
CA ILE A 153 -34.28 20.74 4.51
C ILE A 153 -33.16 21.79 4.46
N LYS A 154 -32.39 21.76 3.35
CA LYS A 154 -31.66 22.85 2.68
C LYS A 154 -32.04 24.23 3.19
N ARG A 155 -33.16 24.72 2.65
CA ARG A 155 -33.71 26.07 2.83
C ARG A 155 -34.21 26.37 4.25
N GLN A 156 -34.81 25.41 4.95
CA GLN A 156 -35.49 25.67 6.23
C GLN A 156 -34.64 25.38 7.48
N SER A 157 -33.44 24.79 7.33
CA SER A 157 -32.49 24.54 8.43
C SER A 157 -31.21 25.39 8.39
N VAL A 158 -31.16 26.44 7.56
CA VAL A 158 -30.01 27.37 7.50
C VAL A 158 -29.83 28.06 8.86
N GLN A 159 -28.77 27.69 9.59
CA GLN A 159 -28.44 28.19 10.93
C GLN A 159 -29.55 27.98 11.99
N GLN A 160 -30.50 27.06 11.76
CA GLN A 160 -31.55 26.69 12.71
C GLN A 160 -31.83 25.18 12.63
N PRO A 161 -32.06 24.48 13.75
CA PRO A 161 -32.22 23.03 13.72
C PRO A 161 -33.53 22.61 13.05
N ALA A 162 -33.43 21.64 12.15
CA ALA A 162 -34.51 20.73 11.83
C ALA A 162 -34.41 19.51 12.75
N THR A 163 -35.53 19.09 13.33
CA THR A 163 -35.59 17.84 14.10
C THR A 163 -36.03 16.72 13.16
N LEU A 164 -35.13 15.78 12.88
CA LEU A 164 -35.44 14.50 12.24
C LEU A 164 -35.89 13.53 13.33
N THR A 165 -37.13 13.05 13.24
CA THR A 165 -37.68 12.00 14.09
C THR A 165 -37.92 10.75 13.25
N VAL A 166 -37.39 9.61 13.69
CA VAL A 166 -37.65 8.29 13.11
C VAL A 166 -38.42 7.46 14.13
N ALA A 167 -39.53 6.84 13.72
CA ALA A 167 -40.34 5.96 14.54
C ALA A 167 -40.62 4.64 13.82
N GLY A 168 -40.50 3.50 14.50
CA GLY A 168 -40.74 2.16 13.96
C GLY A 168 -42.10 1.59 14.36
N PHE A 169 -42.72 0.87 13.43
CA PHE A 169 -44.10 0.38 13.49
C PHE A 169 -44.20 -1.07 12.98
N ASP A 170 -45.24 -1.77 13.44
CA ASP A 170 -45.75 -3.00 12.85
C ASP A 170 -46.96 -2.64 11.96
N ARG A 171 -46.85 -2.88 10.64
CA ARG A 171 -47.91 -2.64 9.65
C ARG A 171 -49.18 -3.48 9.87
N SER A 172 -49.09 -4.58 10.60
CA SER A 172 -50.22 -5.45 10.96
C SER A 172 -50.90 -5.02 12.27
N ALA A 173 -50.13 -4.59 13.27
CA ALA A 173 -50.61 -4.22 14.60
C ALA A 173 -51.09 -2.75 14.71
N LYS A 174 -52.07 -2.39 13.88
CA LYS A 174 -52.82 -1.10 13.93
C LYS A 174 -51.96 0.18 13.83
N ASN A 175 -50.74 0.10 13.28
CA ASN A 175 -49.76 1.20 13.23
C ASN A 175 -49.43 1.79 14.61
N GLN A 176 -49.25 0.95 15.63
CA GLN A 176 -48.72 1.38 16.91
C GLN A 176 -47.21 1.74 16.81
N VAL A 177 -46.80 2.87 17.40
CA VAL A 177 -45.38 3.19 17.61
C VAL A 177 -44.77 2.16 18.55
N LEU A 178 -43.74 1.43 18.09
CA LEU A 178 -43.00 0.45 18.89
C LEU A 178 -41.71 1.05 19.41
N THR A 179 -41.03 1.80 18.54
CA THR A 179 -39.68 2.35 18.71
C THR A 179 -39.63 3.79 18.18
N GLY A 180 -38.64 4.56 18.63
CA GLY A 180 -38.32 5.82 17.99
C GLY A 180 -37.12 6.54 18.59
N ALA A 181 -36.55 7.46 17.81
CA ALA A 181 -35.50 8.38 18.22
C ALA A 181 -35.56 9.67 17.38
N SER A 182 -34.94 10.74 17.87
CA SER A 182 -34.85 12.01 17.17
C SER A 182 -33.43 12.58 17.23
N VAL A 183 -33.01 13.26 16.16
CA VAL A 183 -31.74 13.99 16.06
C VAL A 183 -31.97 15.35 15.40
N ARG A 184 -31.19 16.35 15.77
CA ARG A 184 -31.23 17.68 15.16
C ARG A 184 -30.17 17.80 14.08
N ILE A 185 -30.53 18.40 12.94
CA ILE A 185 -29.61 18.70 11.83
C ILE A 185 -29.70 20.17 11.44
N VAL A 186 -28.59 20.74 10.97
CA VAL A 186 -28.47 22.15 10.60
C VAL A 186 -27.83 22.26 9.22
N THR A 187 -28.15 23.32 8.47
CA THR A 187 -27.42 23.69 7.25
C THR A 187 -26.52 24.90 7.51
N SER A 188 -25.27 24.80 7.09
CA SER A 188 -24.31 25.89 7.20
C SER A 188 -24.63 27.03 6.23
N ARG A 189 -24.02 28.19 6.48
CA ARG A 189 -23.86 29.23 5.45
C ARG A 189 -22.53 29.14 4.73
N ASP A 190 -21.57 28.44 5.34
CA ASP A 190 -20.24 28.24 4.78
C ASP A 190 -20.32 27.09 3.78
N GLU A 191 -20.11 27.38 2.50
CA GLU A 191 -19.80 26.38 1.48
C GLU A 191 -18.47 25.67 1.81
N VAL A 192 -18.29 24.46 1.30
CA VAL A 192 -16.96 23.82 1.20
C VAL A 192 -16.15 24.50 0.11
N GLY A 193 -16.80 24.83 -1.02
CA GLY A 193 -16.23 25.68 -2.08
C GLY A 193 -15.03 25.10 -2.84
N ALA A 194 -14.73 23.81 -2.67
CA ALA A 194 -13.61 23.14 -3.34
C ALA A 194 -13.90 21.66 -3.65
N PRO A 195 -13.43 21.13 -4.80
CA PRO A 195 -13.36 19.70 -5.07
C PRO A 195 -12.30 18.99 -4.22
N ILE A 196 -12.49 17.69 -4.01
CA ILE A 196 -11.56 16.82 -3.28
C ILE A 196 -10.83 15.91 -4.28
N PHE A 197 -9.50 15.89 -4.21
CA PHE A 197 -8.66 14.86 -4.82
C PHE A 197 -8.38 13.77 -3.79
N TYR A 198 -8.55 12.48 -4.15
CA TYR A 198 -8.37 11.36 -3.19
C TYR A 198 -8.06 10.03 -3.87
N ARG A 199 -7.45 9.10 -3.12
CA ARG A 199 -7.07 7.75 -3.57
C ARG A 199 -8.13 6.71 -3.15
N GLU A 200 -8.60 5.90 -4.09
CA GLU A 200 -9.24 4.61 -3.80
C GLU A 200 -8.19 3.49 -3.87
N VAL A 201 -8.18 2.60 -2.88
CA VAL A 201 -7.31 1.41 -2.84
C VAL A 201 -8.08 0.16 -2.38
N ASN A 202 -7.85 -0.99 -3.03
CA ASN A 202 -8.41 -2.28 -2.59
C ASN A 202 -7.76 -2.74 -1.27
N LEU A 203 -8.45 -3.58 -0.50
CA LEU A 203 -7.89 -4.24 0.71
C LEU A 203 -8.05 -5.77 0.59
N PRO A 204 -7.13 -6.59 1.13
CA PRO A 204 -5.96 -6.22 1.93
C PRO A 204 -4.90 -5.46 1.13
N PHE A 205 -4.10 -4.63 1.80
CA PHE A 205 -3.14 -3.75 1.13
C PHE A 205 -2.06 -4.53 0.35
N GLY A 206 -1.73 -5.76 0.77
CA GLY A 206 -0.85 -6.66 0.02
C GLY A 206 -1.30 -6.90 -1.41
N ASP A 207 -2.61 -7.00 -1.69
CA ASP A 207 -3.10 -7.15 -3.06
C ASP A 207 -2.90 -5.89 -3.89
N ALA A 208 -3.12 -4.71 -3.30
CA ALA A 208 -2.90 -3.44 -3.98
C ALA A 208 -1.42 -3.14 -4.28
N LEU A 209 -0.48 -3.81 -3.58
CA LEU A 209 0.95 -3.82 -3.93
C LEU A 209 1.27 -4.82 -5.04
N ARG A 210 0.52 -5.92 -5.16
CA ARG A 210 0.66 -6.96 -6.21
C ARG A 210 0.10 -6.51 -7.56
N ASP A 211 -0.99 -5.74 -7.57
CA ASP A 211 -1.61 -5.16 -8.79
C ASP A 211 -2.08 -3.71 -8.58
N PRO A 212 -1.15 -2.74 -8.45
CA PRO A 212 -1.51 -1.33 -8.29
C PRO A 212 -2.24 -0.77 -9.52
N ALA A 213 -2.00 -1.33 -10.72
CA ALA A 213 -2.56 -0.84 -11.97
C ALA A 213 -4.08 -1.02 -12.06
N ASN A 214 -4.61 -2.09 -11.46
CA ASN A 214 -6.05 -2.35 -11.39
C ASN A 214 -6.68 -2.00 -10.04
N LEU A 215 -5.90 -2.04 -8.95
CA LEU A 215 -6.40 -1.93 -7.57
C LEU A 215 -6.13 -0.57 -6.89
N ILE A 216 -5.42 0.36 -7.54
CA ILE A 216 -5.22 1.74 -7.09
C ILE A 216 -5.67 2.73 -8.17
N ARG A 217 -6.42 3.76 -7.76
CA ARG A 217 -6.86 4.86 -8.63
C ARG A 217 -7.13 6.13 -7.83
N TRP A 218 -7.07 7.29 -8.49
CA TRP A 218 -7.40 8.58 -7.90
C TRP A 218 -8.63 9.20 -8.57
N ARG A 219 -9.36 9.98 -7.79
CA ARG A 219 -10.59 10.64 -8.20
C ARG A 219 -10.58 12.11 -7.81
N PHE A 220 -11.35 12.90 -8.55
CA PHE A 220 -11.45 14.34 -8.36
C PHE A 220 -12.90 14.79 -8.55
N GLY A 221 -13.41 15.62 -7.65
CA GLY A 221 -14.71 16.28 -7.85
C GLY A 221 -15.32 16.90 -6.58
N PRO A 222 -16.37 17.73 -6.73
CA PRO A 222 -17.03 18.44 -5.64
C PRO A 222 -18.06 17.57 -4.89
N ILE A 223 -18.36 17.94 -3.65
CA ILE A 223 -19.41 17.32 -2.82
C ILE A 223 -20.85 17.55 -3.33
N SER A 224 -20.99 18.35 -4.39
CA SER A 224 -22.24 18.58 -5.13
C SER A 224 -22.45 17.59 -6.28
N SER A 225 -21.51 16.66 -6.54
CA SER A 225 -21.67 15.59 -7.52
C SER A 225 -22.72 14.56 -7.09
N LYS A 226 -23.78 14.39 -7.89
CA LYS A 226 -24.84 13.38 -7.65
C LYS A 226 -24.40 11.93 -7.91
N THR A 227 -23.20 11.73 -8.44
CA THR A 227 -22.57 10.44 -8.71
C THR A 227 -21.20 10.41 -8.05
N GLN A 228 -20.59 9.23 -7.90
CA GLN A 228 -19.20 9.16 -7.48
C GLN A 228 -18.30 10.00 -8.41
N PRO A 229 -17.38 10.82 -7.87
CA PRO A 229 -16.45 11.61 -8.68
C PRO A 229 -15.66 10.77 -9.70
N PRO A 230 -15.38 11.30 -10.90
CA PRO A 230 -14.67 10.58 -11.95
C PRO A 230 -13.27 10.14 -11.51
N VAL A 231 -12.82 9.03 -12.10
CA VAL A 231 -11.43 8.57 -11.99
C VAL A 231 -10.57 9.43 -12.90
N VAL A 232 -9.58 10.12 -12.33
CA VAL A 232 -8.65 10.98 -13.07
C VAL A 232 -7.27 10.35 -13.23
N LEU A 233 -6.88 9.40 -12.36
CA LEU A 233 -5.61 8.67 -12.47
C LEU A 233 -5.81 7.19 -12.15
N GLN A 234 -5.25 6.31 -12.97
CA GLN A 234 -5.33 4.85 -12.83
C GLN A 234 -4.24 4.20 -13.70
N LYS A 235 -4.11 2.86 -13.66
CA LYS A 235 -3.18 2.08 -14.51
C LYS A 235 -1.69 2.43 -14.30
N MET A 236 -1.34 2.91 -13.11
CA MET A 236 0.05 2.99 -12.67
C MET A 236 0.59 1.57 -12.43
N PRO A 237 1.72 1.15 -13.03
CA PRO A 237 2.34 -0.14 -12.72
C PRO A 237 2.98 -0.17 -11.32
N MET A 238 3.11 0.99 -10.67
CA MET A 238 3.64 1.16 -9.32
C MET A 238 2.64 1.90 -8.41
N CYS A 239 2.90 1.98 -7.10
CA CYS A 239 2.06 2.74 -6.20
C CYS A 239 2.32 4.25 -6.33
N GLY A 240 1.26 5.05 -6.54
CA GLY A 240 1.31 6.49 -6.32
C GLY A 240 0.95 6.80 -4.86
N ASN A 241 1.84 7.49 -4.14
CA ASN A 241 1.83 7.60 -2.68
C ASN A 241 1.19 8.90 -2.17
N CYS A 242 1.92 9.78 -1.49
CA CYS A 242 1.38 11.04 -1.00
C CYS A 242 1.52 12.15 -2.06
N HIS A 243 0.82 13.25 -1.83
CA HIS A 243 0.79 14.38 -2.76
C HIS A 243 0.54 15.68 -2.00
N SER A 244 0.65 16.79 -2.71
CA SER A 244 0.35 18.14 -2.23
C SER A 244 -0.04 19.06 -3.38
N PHE A 245 -0.62 20.20 -3.05
CA PHE A 245 -0.88 21.30 -3.99
C PHE A 245 -0.36 22.62 -3.41
N ALA A 246 0.12 23.52 -4.26
CA ALA A 246 0.35 24.91 -3.85
C ALA A 246 -0.99 25.56 -3.43
N ALA A 247 -0.97 26.55 -2.53
CA ALA A 247 -2.19 27.13 -1.94
C ALA A 247 -3.12 27.80 -2.98
N ASN A 248 -2.58 28.18 -4.13
CA ASN A 248 -3.32 28.71 -5.29
C ASN A 248 -3.91 27.64 -6.21
N GLY A 249 -3.72 26.34 -5.90
CA GLY A 249 -4.22 25.21 -6.69
C GLY A 249 -3.56 24.99 -8.05
N ARG A 250 -2.51 25.74 -8.42
CA ARG A 250 -1.93 25.73 -9.78
C ARG A 250 -0.79 24.73 -9.99
N LEU A 251 -0.24 24.16 -8.91
CA LEU A 251 0.87 23.21 -8.97
C LEU A 251 0.53 22.02 -8.06
N MET A 252 0.71 20.82 -8.58
CA MET A 252 0.57 19.54 -7.89
C MET A 252 1.93 18.87 -7.78
N GLY A 253 2.19 18.20 -6.65
CA GLY A 253 3.37 17.38 -6.44
C GLY A 253 2.96 16.02 -5.90
N MET A 254 3.56 14.93 -6.37
CA MET A 254 3.16 13.56 -6.01
C MET A 254 4.34 12.60 -5.92
N ASP A 255 4.44 11.89 -4.79
CA ASP A 255 5.40 10.80 -4.55
C ASP A 255 5.01 9.61 -5.47
N VAL A 256 5.88 9.20 -6.39
CA VAL A 256 5.64 8.11 -7.35
C VAL A 256 6.90 7.28 -7.58
N ASP A 257 6.83 5.96 -7.46
CA ASP A 257 7.98 5.11 -7.81
C ASP A 257 8.23 5.17 -9.33
N TYR A 258 9.43 5.58 -9.77
CA TYR A 258 9.80 5.74 -11.19
C TYR A 258 11.22 5.23 -11.45
N ALA A 259 11.45 4.57 -12.59
CA ALA A 259 12.79 4.15 -13.07
C ALA A 259 13.64 3.34 -12.07
N ASN A 260 12.99 2.53 -11.22
CA ASN A 260 13.58 1.81 -10.08
C ASN A 260 14.17 2.72 -8.97
N ASP A 261 13.76 3.99 -8.90
CA ASP A 261 14.09 4.92 -7.83
C ASP A 261 12.83 5.28 -7.03
N LYS A 262 12.80 4.86 -5.77
CA LYS A 262 11.71 5.09 -4.83
C LYS A 262 11.62 6.54 -4.35
N GLY A 263 12.69 7.31 -4.45
CA GLY A 263 12.74 8.73 -4.07
C GLY A 263 12.11 9.68 -5.10
N SER A 264 11.41 9.17 -6.11
CA SER A 264 10.93 9.98 -7.24
C SER A 264 9.67 10.79 -6.90
N TYR A 265 9.67 12.06 -7.31
CA TYR A 265 8.60 13.03 -7.04
C TYR A 265 8.24 13.83 -8.30
N THR A 266 7.00 13.69 -8.77
CA THR A 266 6.52 14.40 -9.97
C THR A 266 5.86 15.71 -9.60
N ILE A 267 6.24 16.79 -10.27
CA ILE A 267 5.76 18.14 -10.05
C ILE A 267 5.10 18.65 -11.35
N CYS A 268 3.78 18.74 -11.37
CA CYS A 268 3.01 19.06 -12.58
C CYS A 268 2.12 20.30 -12.38
N ALA A 269 1.95 21.11 -13.41
CA ALA A 269 1.00 22.21 -13.39
C ALA A 269 -0.44 21.65 -13.44
N VAL A 270 -1.32 22.15 -12.59
CA VAL A 270 -2.72 21.70 -12.53
C VAL A 270 -3.49 22.23 -13.73
N GLY A 271 -4.25 21.35 -14.37
CA GLY A 271 -5.13 21.65 -15.49
C GLY A 271 -5.94 20.42 -15.90
N PRO A 272 -6.89 20.56 -16.85
CA PRO A 272 -7.81 19.48 -17.17
C PRO A 272 -7.12 18.21 -17.67
N GLU A 273 -6.04 18.37 -18.44
CA GLU A 273 -5.19 17.29 -18.95
C GLU A 273 -3.77 17.49 -18.38
N MET A 274 -3.34 16.59 -17.49
CA MET A 274 -2.00 16.62 -16.88
C MET A 274 -1.18 15.44 -17.37
N VAL A 275 0.13 15.61 -17.54
CA VAL A 275 1.05 14.53 -17.95
C VAL A 275 2.27 14.49 -17.04
N PHE A 276 2.54 13.31 -16.49
CA PHE A 276 3.76 13.00 -15.75
C PHE A 276 4.83 12.52 -16.74
N THR A 277 6.01 13.13 -16.70
CA THR A 277 7.12 12.91 -17.64
C THR A 277 8.46 12.95 -16.89
N GLN A 278 9.54 12.52 -17.54
CA GLN A 278 10.87 12.52 -16.91
C GLN A 278 11.36 13.95 -16.61
N GLU A 279 11.00 14.93 -17.44
CA GLU A 279 11.41 16.34 -17.30
C GLU A 279 10.74 17.06 -16.14
N ASN A 280 9.58 16.56 -15.67
CA ASN A 280 8.83 17.11 -14.54
C ASN A 280 8.90 16.24 -13.28
N THR A 281 9.78 15.23 -13.25
CA THR A 281 10.05 14.37 -12.11
C THR A 281 11.45 14.61 -11.57
N ILE A 282 11.58 14.82 -10.25
CA ILE A 282 12.87 14.86 -9.54
C ILE A 282 13.07 13.55 -8.77
N THR A 283 14.26 13.28 -8.26
CA THR A 283 14.47 12.24 -7.25
C THR A 283 15.18 12.77 -6.01
N TRP A 284 14.65 12.47 -4.83
CA TRP A 284 15.31 12.71 -3.54
C TRP A 284 16.62 11.93 -3.41
N SER A 285 16.82 10.87 -4.20
CA SER A 285 18.09 10.13 -4.31
C SER A 285 19.19 10.91 -5.04
N ASP A 286 18.91 12.11 -5.60
CA ASP A 286 19.94 13.08 -6.01
C ASP A 286 20.58 13.79 -4.81
N TYR A 287 19.85 13.98 -3.70
CA TYR A 287 20.39 14.64 -2.50
C TYR A 287 21.46 13.75 -1.86
N ARG A 288 22.69 14.27 -1.78
CA ARG A 288 23.91 13.55 -1.33
C ARG A 288 23.96 12.11 -1.86
N ARG A 289 24.00 11.94 -3.18
CA ARG A 289 24.14 10.62 -3.82
C ARG A 289 25.48 9.96 -3.46
N GLU A 290 26.50 10.77 -3.17
CA GLU A 290 27.81 10.35 -2.69
C GLU A 290 27.76 9.57 -1.36
N ASP A 291 26.76 9.83 -0.50
CA ASP A 291 26.52 9.09 0.76
C ASP A 291 26.00 7.66 0.51
N ARG A 292 25.59 7.33 -0.72
CA ARG A 292 25.04 6.03 -1.19
C ARG A 292 23.80 5.50 -0.48
N LYS A 293 23.34 6.15 0.60
CA LYS A 293 22.04 5.88 1.22
C LYS A 293 20.91 6.19 0.23
N GLU A 294 20.13 5.15 -0.07
CA GLU A 294 18.83 5.25 -0.72
C GLU A 294 17.86 6.13 0.12
N THR A 295 16.73 6.53 -0.48
CA THR A 295 15.64 7.22 0.23
C THR A 295 14.31 6.97 -0.46
N PHE A 296 13.21 6.89 0.31
CA PHE A 296 11.85 6.91 -0.25
C PHE A 296 11.35 8.33 -0.51
N GLY A 297 11.93 9.36 0.12
CA GLY A 297 11.51 10.75 -0.09
C GLY A 297 10.08 11.02 0.38
N LEU A 298 9.78 10.69 1.64
CA LEU A 298 8.41 10.50 2.11
C LEU A 298 7.66 11.77 2.50
N LEU A 299 6.38 11.79 2.10
CA LEU A 299 5.34 12.73 2.51
C LEU A 299 5.60 14.16 2.01
N SER A 300 6.12 14.28 0.79
CA SER A 300 6.61 15.54 0.22
C SER A 300 5.52 16.61 0.08
N GLN A 301 5.78 17.84 0.54
CA GLN A 301 4.86 18.98 0.46
C GLN A 301 5.45 20.17 -0.31
N ILE A 302 4.74 20.62 -1.35
CA ILE A 302 4.93 21.89 -2.06
C ILE A 302 4.64 23.07 -1.10
N SER A 303 5.45 24.14 -1.17
CA SER A 303 5.23 25.39 -0.45
C SER A 303 4.02 26.18 -0.98
N PRO A 304 3.36 27.04 -0.18
CA PRO A 304 2.16 27.77 -0.61
C PRO A 304 2.32 28.60 -1.89
N ASP A 305 3.53 29.12 -2.14
CA ASP A 305 3.90 29.89 -3.33
C ASP A 305 4.29 29.02 -4.54
N GLY A 306 4.48 27.72 -4.37
CA GLY A 306 4.93 26.78 -5.40
C GLY A 306 6.42 26.81 -5.71
N ARG A 307 7.27 27.46 -4.89
CA ARG A 307 8.71 27.57 -5.15
C ARG A 307 9.54 26.41 -4.59
N TYR A 308 9.13 25.83 -3.48
CA TYR A 308 9.88 24.81 -2.76
C TYR A 308 9.06 23.54 -2.60
N VAL A 309 9.74 22.40 -2.43
CA VAL A 309 9.16 21.18 -1.86
C VAL A 309 10.00 20.78 -0.67
N VAL A 310 9.38 20.36 0.43
CA VAL A 310 10.07 19.74 1.58
C VAL A 310 9.64 18.28 1.71
N SER A 311 10.56 17.38 2.06
CA SER A 311 10.28 15.95 2.23
C SER A 311 11.20 15.28 3.26
N THR A 312 10.83 14.07 3.67
CA THR A 312 11.61 13.19 4.56
C THR A 312 12.61 12.40 3.71
N VAL A 313 13.92 12.63 3.88
CA VAL A 313 14.96 11.98 3.08
C VAL A 313 16.02 11.25 3.92
N LYS A 314 16.81 10.41 3.26
CA LYS A 314 17.81 9.51 3.88
C LYS A 314 17.16 8.68 4.99
N ASP A 315 15.95 8.23 4.69
CA ASP A 315 14.99 7.65 5.59
C ASP A 315 15.05 6.13 5.60
N LEU A 316 14.58 5.54 6.70
CA LEU A 316 14.35 4.11 6.84
C LEU A 316 12.95 3.96 7.45
N SER A 317 12.10 3.16 6.82
CA SER A 317 10.70 3.03 7.21
C SER A 317 10.31 1.59 7.51
N VAL A 318 9.49 1.40 8.53
CA VAL A 318 8.67 0.19 8.64
C VAL A 318 7.66 0.24 7.50
N PHE A 319 7.62 -0.80 6.66
CA PHE A 319 6.66 -0.94 5.56
C PHE A 319 6.24 -2.41 5.46
N LEU A 320 5.16 -2.79 6.14
CA LEU A 320 4.69 -4.18 6.20
C LEU A 320 3.21 -4.28 5.84
N ALA A 321 2.88 -5.19 4.92
CA ALA A 321 1.50 -5.59 4.66
C ALA A 321 1.07 -6.64 5.69
N LEU A 322 -0.15 -6.51 6.22
CA LEU A 322 -0.72 -7.38 7.25
C LEU A 322 -1.97 -8.08 6.69
N ASP A 323 -1.75 -9.19 5.98
CA ASP A 323 -2.82 -9.91 5.26
C ASP A 323 -3.80 -10.65 6.22
N ASP A 324 -3.54 -10.70 7.54
CA ASP A 324 -4.41 -11.28 8.56
C ASP A 324 -5.57 -10.36 8.99
N ASN A 325 -5.44 -9.04 8.81
CA ASN A 325 -6.39 -8.04 9.30
C ASN A 325 -6.82 -7.07 8.20
N LEU A 326 -7.83 -7.44 7.41
CA LEU A 326 -8.38 -6.63 6.31
C LEU A 326 -8.52 -5.13 6.66
N ALA A 327 -9.07 -4.81 7.84
CA ALA A 327 -9.32 -3.44 8.27
C ALA A 327 -8.05 -2.63 8.54
N PHE A 328 -6.96 -3.27 8.95
CA PHE A 328 -5.69 -2.64 9.34
C PHE A 328 -4.49 -3.31 8.66
N SER A 329 -4.67 -3.65 7.38
CA SER A 329 -3.76 -4.51 6.59
C SER A 329 -2.46 -3.85 6.12
N GLN A 330 -2.05 -2.75 6.76
CA GLN A 330 -0.80 -2.05 6.49
C GLN A 330 -0.24 -1.44 7.78
N LEU A 331 1.04 -1.66 8.01
CA LEU A 331 1.87 -1.00 9.01
C LEU A 331 2.91 -0.13 8.27
N PHE A 332 2.86 1.20 8.44
CA PHE A 332 3.80 2.10 7.78
C PHE A 332 4.16 3.32 8.64
N PHE A 333 5.45 3.48 8.95
CA PHE A 333 5.99 4.66 9.65
C PHE A 333 7.52 4.80 9.49
N PRO A 334 8.06 6.02 9.26
CA PRO A 334 9.49 6.29 9.16
C PRO A 334 10.17 6.28 10.53
N VAL A 335 11.23 5.48 10.68
CA VAL A 335 11.98 5.30 11.93
C VAL A 335 13.37 5.96 11.91
N GLN A 336 13.87 6.30 10.72
CA GLN A 336 14.99 7.24 10.51
C GLN A 336 14.61 8.21 9.38
N GLY A 337 15.26 9.37 9.30
CA GLY A 337 15.08 10.34 8.21
C GLY A 337 15.17 11.80 8.66
N ILE A 338 15.64 12.66 7.76
CA ILE A 338 15.80 14.11 7.98
C ILE A 338 14.94 14.91 7.00
N LEU A 339 14.63 16.18 7.33
CA LEU A 339 13.98 17.06 6.36
C LEU A 339 15.01 17.65 5.38
N CYS A 340 14.71 17.50 4.10
CA CYS A 340 15.39 18.16 2.99
C CYS A 340 14.37 18.98 2.20
N TYR A 341 14.80 20.09 1.62
CA TYR A 341 14.00 20.85 0.66
C TYR A 341 14.68 20.92 -0.71
N TYR A 342 13.86 21.02 -1.75
CA TYR A 342 14.26 21.27 -3.13
C TYR A 342 13.74 22.64 -3.56
N ASP A 343 14.62 23.51 -4.06
CA ASP A 343 14.24 24.79 -4.67
C ASP A 343 13.99 24.58 -6.17
N LEU A 344 12.73 24.72 -6.62
CA LEU A 344 12.32 24.44 -7.99
C LEU A 344 12.90 25.45 -8.99
N HIS A 345 13.21 26.67 -8.55
CA HIS A 345 13.79 27.71 -9.37
C HIS A 345 15.29 27.45 -9.58
N ASN A 346 16.02 27.16 -8.51
CA ASN A 346 17.45 26.91 -8.54
C ASN A 346 17.84 25.46 -8.89
N LYS A 347 16.87 24.54 -8.89
CA LYS A 347 17.04 23.08 -9.11
C LYS A 347 18.11 22.46 -8.21
N THR A 348 18.03 22.73 -6.91
CA THR A 348 19.02 22.28 -5.91
C THR A 348 18.35 21.72 -4.65
N PHE A 349 18.97 20.69 -4.08
CA PHE A 349 18.56 20.01 -2.85
C PHE A 349 19.39 20.48 -1.66
N HIS A 350 18.76 20.68 -0.51
CA HIS A 350 19.38 21.22 0.71
C HIS A 350 18.79 20.54 1.95
N ALA A 351 19.64 20.21 2.94
CA ALA A 351 19.14 19.92 4.28
C ALA A 351 18.37 21.14 4.82
N LEU A 352 17.37 20.93 5.68
CA LEU A 352 16.64 21.99 6.36
C LEU A 352 17.22 22.20 7.77
N PRO A 353 18.03 23.26 8.02
CA PRO A 353 18.77 23.40 9.28
C PRO A 353 17.83 23.48 10.49
N GLY A 354 18.02 22.58 11.44
CA GLY A 354 17.18 22.42 12.63
C GLY A 354 16.17 21.27 12.56
N ALA A 355 15.98 20.68 11.38
CA ALA A 355 15.27 19.40 11.17
C ALA A 355 16.10 18.40 10.35
N ASP A 356 17.43 18.52 10.48
CA ASP A 356 18.47 17.76 9.77
C ASP A 356 19.37 16.94 10.69
N ASP A 357 18.92 16.62 11.92
CA ASP A 357 19.67 15.86 12.92
C ASP A 357 19.36 14.35 12.82
N PRO A 358 20.32 13.50 12.38
CA PRO A 358 20.08 12.07 12.16
C PRO A 358 19.94 11.25 13.45
N ARG A 359 20.11 11.84 14.64
CA ARG A 359 19.75 11.21 15.92
C ARG A 359 18.24 11.14 16.14
N TYR A 360 17.49 11.84 15.29
CA TYR A 360 16.03 11.87 15.27
C TYR A 360 15.54 11.38 13.91
N VAL A 361 14.28 10.96 13.86
CA VAL A 361 13.52 10.96 12.61
C VAL A 361 12.66 12.22 12.58
N GLN A 362 12.67 12.93 11.45
CA GLN A 362 11.90 14.15 11.20
C GLN A 362 11.06 13.92 9.93
N SER A 363 9.73 13.92 10.05
CA SER A 363 8.81 13.55 8.98
C SER A 363 7.46 14.27 9.07
N ASN A 364 6.50 13.92 8.18
CA ASN A 364 5.21 14.59 8.01
C ASN A 364 5.32 16.14 7.94
N PRO A 365 6.27 16.73 7.18
CA PRO A 365 6.42 18.18 7.14
C PRO A 365 5.17 18.83 6.52
N ALA A 366 4.76 19.99 7.02
CA ALA A 366 3.70 20.80 6.45
C ALA A 366 3.99 22.29 6.65
N TRP A 367 3.73 23.08 5.61
CA TRP A 367 3.95 24.52 5.60
C TRP A 367 2.84 25.29 6.33
N SER A 368 3.20 26.40 6.98
CA SER A 368 2.24 27.46 7.32
C SER A 368 1.66 28.09 6.03
N PRO A 369 0.47 28.70 6.06
CA PRO A 369 -0.16 29.26 4.85
C PRO A 369 0.62 30.39 4.17
N ASP A 370 1.50 31.07 4.91
CA ASP A 370 2.41 32.12 4.45
C ASP A 370 3.80 31.60 4.04
N GLY A 371 4.06 30.30 4.18
CA GLY A 371 5.33 29.65 3.85
C GLY A 371 6.51 30.00 4.77
N GLN A 372 6.27 30.66 5.91
CA GLN A 372 7.34 31.12 6.81
C GLN A 372 7.73 30.08 7.86
N GLU A 373 6.82 29.20 8.29
CA GLU A 373 7.07 28.09 9.23
C GLU A 373 6.84 26.73 8.56
N ILE A 374 7.50 25.70 9.09
CA ILE A 374 7.21 24.29 8.83
C ILE A 374 6.91 23.61 10.17
N VAL A 375 5.76 22.94 10.26
CA VAL A 375 5.44 21.99 11.34
C VAL A 375 5.77 20.57 10.87
N PHE A 376 6.31 19.73 11.75
CA PHE A 376 6.73 18.36 11.40
C PHE A 376 6.64 17.43 12.62
N ALA A 377 6.55 16.14 12.38
CA ALA A 377 6.59 15.09 13.39
C ALA A 377 8.04 14.66 13.65
N ARG A 378 8.40 14.44 14.93
CA ARG A 378 9.75 14.08 15.36
C ARG A 378 9.74 12.96 16.40
N SER A 379 10.60 11.97 16.23
CA SER A 379 10.94 10.97 17.26
C SER A 379 12.45 10.88 17.38
N GLU A 380 12.97 10.32 18.48
CA GLU A 380 14.32 9.73 18.50
C GLU A 380 14.41 8.67 17.38
N ALA A 381 15.55 8.60 16.68
CA ALA A 381 15.74 7.66 15.59
C ALA A 381 15.83 6.23 16.12
N TYR A 382 15.27 5.25 15.38
CA TYR A 382 15.48 3.85 15.74
C TYR A 382 16.85 3.39 15.25
N GLU A 383 17.75 3.06 16.18
CA GLU A 383 18.94 2.27 15.87
C GLU A 383 18.51 0.85 15.45
N VAL A 384 18.74 0.51 14.18
CA VAL A 384 18.49 -0.83 13.64
C VAL A 384 19.82 -1.59 13.60
N PRO A 385 19.89 -2.80 14.16
CA PRO A 385 21.05 -3.69 14.00
C PRO A 385 21.41 -3.89 12.52
N ALA A 386 22.69 -3.79 12.17
CA ALA A 386 23.13 -3.74 10.77
C ALA A 386 22.82 -5.02 9.97
N ASP A 387 22.63 -6.14 10.66
CA ASP A 387 22.17 -7.43 10.13
C ASP A 387 20.70 -7.46 9.68
N ARG A 388 19.90 -6.46 10.10
CA ARG A 388 18.44 -6.32 9.88
C ARG A 388 18.06 -5.16 8.93
N VAL A 389 18.95 -4.79 8.01
CA VAL A 389 18.65 -3.76 6.99
C VAL A 389 18.84 -4.35 5.59
N HIS A 390 17.73 -4.57 4.90
CA HIS A 390 17.71 -5.04 3.52
C HIS A 390 17.02 -4.00 2.62
N GLY A 391 17.81 -3.02 2.18
CA GLY A 391 17.37 -1.88 1.38
C GLY A 391 16.60 -0.83 2.20
N LEU A 392 15.70 -0.13 1.51
CA LEU A 392 14.97 1.06 1.98
C LEU A 392 14.06 0.90 3.21
N GLY A 393 13.67 -0.31 3.59
CA GLY A 393 12.61 -0.49 4.59
C GLY A 393 12.70 -1.78 5.38
N LEU A 394 12.22 -1.71 6.63
CA LEU A 394 11.97 -2.89 7.45
C LEU A 394 10.65 -3.51 6.97
N THR A 395 10.76 -4.63 6.27
CA THR A 395 9.71 -5.19 5.42
C THR A 395 9.32 -6.63 5.74
N VAL A 396 10.12 -7.36 6.53
CA VAL A 396 9.72 -8.68 7.04
C VAL A 396 9.24 -8.61 8.50
N PRO A 397 8.23 -9.41 8.92
CA PRO A 397 7.66 -9.35 10.27
C PRO A 397 8.68 -9.48 11.41
N GLU A 398 9.77 -10.21 11.19
CA GLU A 398 10.82 -10.52 12.16
C GLU A 398 11.69 -9.29 12.50
N GLU A 399 11.95 -8.41 11.52
CA GLU A 399 12.66 -7.15 11.73
C GLU A 399 11.90 -6.21 12.67
N VAL A 400 10.56 -6.27 12.61
CA VAL A 400 9.63 -5.33 13.26
C VAL A 400 8.76 -5.98 14.35
N HIS A 401 9.13 -7.18 14.81
CA HIS A 401 8.34 -7.98 15.74
C HIS A 401 7.93 -7.22 17.01
N ASP A 402 8.83 -6.40 17.57
CA ASP A 402 8.56 -5.58 18.75
C ASP A 402 7.42 -4.57 18.53
N PHE A 403 7.28 -4.03 17.32
CA PHE A 403 6.21 -3.09 16.96
C PHE A 403 4.89 -3.82 16.66
N VAL A 404 4.96 -5.02 16.05
CA VAL A 404 3.78 -5.85 15.70
C VAL A 404 3.16 -6.49 16.94
N SER A 405 3.99 -7.04 17.83
CA SER A 405 3.57 -7.56 19.15
C SER A 405 3.10 -6.48 20.12
N GLY A 406 3.45 -5.22 19.86
CA GLY A 406 3.16 -4.08 20.73
C GLY A 406 4.10 -3.96 21.94
N ALA A 407 5.17 -4.77 22.02
CA ALA A 407 6.21 -4.67 23.04
C ALA A 407 6.95 -3.31 23.00
N LYS A 408 7.07 -2.72 21.80
CA LYS A 408 7.66 -1.39 21.57
C LYS A 408 6.65 -0.46 20.89
N LYS A 409 6.67 0.80 21.30
CA LYS A 409 5.93 1.92 20.69
C LYS A 409 6.94 2.91 20.08
N PHE A 410 6.55 3.64 19.05
CA PHE A 410 7.41 4.57 18.33
C PHE A 410 6.65 5.89 18.09
N ARG A 411 6.78 6.80 19.06
CA ARG A 411 5.87 7.94 19.23
C ARG A 411 6.53 9.22 18.74
N TYR A 412 5.78 9.98 17.94
CA TYR A 412 6.22 11.27 17.43
C TYR A 412 5.62 12.43 18.24
N ASP A 413 6.43 13.45 18.46
CA ASP A 413 6.06 14.76 18.95
C ASP A 413 6.02 15.75 17.78
N LEU A 414 5.10 16.72 17.77
CA LEU A 414 5.09 17.78 16.77
C LEU A 414 6.07 18.90 17.13
N TYR A 415 6.96 19.25 16.21
CA TYR A 415 7.88 20.38 16.29
C TYR A 415 7.55 21.41 15.20
N ARG A 416 7.98 22.66 15.39
CA ARG A 416 7.95 23.73 14.38
C ARG A 416 9.35 24.30 14.17
N LEU A 417 9.62 24.87 13.00
CA LEU A 417 10.76 25.78 12.79
C LEU A 417 10.42 26.87 11.74
N PRO A 418 11.07 28.04 11.80
CA PRO A 418 10.97 29.04 10.73
C PRO A 418 11.85 28.64 9.54
N PHE A 419 11.27 28.58 8.34
CA PHE A 419 11.97 28.16 7.13
C PHE A 419 13.05 29.16 6.68
N ASN A 420 12.83 30.46 6.93
CA ASN A 420 13.80 31.55 6.66
C ASN A 420 14.36 31.57 5.22
N GLY A 421 13.59 31.10 4.23
CA GLY A 421 14.05 30.98 2.85
C GLY A 421 15.17 29.93 2.68
N GLY A 422 15.03 28.79 3.36
CA GLY A 422 15.96 27.67 3.31
C GLY A 422 17.06 27.67 4.39
N ARG A 423 17.26 28.80 5.09
CA ARG A 423 18.26 28.86 6.18
C ARG A 423 17.83 28.12 7.45
N GLY A 424 16.56 27.72 7.57
CA GLY A 424 16.02 27.04 8.74
C GLY A 424 16.11 27.88 10.01
N GLY A 425 16.15 27.23 11.16
CA GLY A 425 16.18 27.89 12.46
C GLY A 425 16.16 26.89 13.62
N GLN A 426 15.99 27.39 14.84
CA GLN A 426 15.80 26.51 15.99
C GLN A 426 14.43 25.82 15.90
N ALA A 427 14.41 24.49 15.99
CA ALA A 427 13.17 23.73 16.06
C ALA A 427 12.64 23.67 17.49
N GLU A 428 11.38 24.08 17.67
CA GLU A 428 10.71 24.17 18.97
C GLU A 428 9.58 23.13 19.10
N PRO A 429 9.42 22.49 20.28
CA PRO A 429 8.34 21.54 20.53
C PRO A 429 7.00 22.27 20.57
N VAL A 430 6.03 21.81 19.78
CA VAL A 430 4.67 22.35 19.79
C VAL A 430 3.98 21.92 21.08
N ARG A 431 3.84 22.86 22.04
CA ARG A 431 3.16 22.64 23.33
C ARG A 431 1.85 21.87 23.16
N GLY A 432 1.65 20.84 23.98
CA GLY A 432 0.46 20.00 23.96
C GLY A 432 0.50 18.86 22.94
N ALA A 433 1.17 19.06 21.80
CA ALA A 433 1.44 18.03 20.79
C ALA A 433 2.89 17.48 20.85
N SER A 434 3.65 17.88 21.87
CA SER A 434 4.97 17.38 22.25
C SER A 434 4.99 16.91 23.70
N GLY A 435 5.77 15.89 24.05
CA GLY A 435 5.97 15.39 25.41
C GLY A 435 4.73 14.77 26.06
N ASN A 436 3.64 14.58 25.30
CA ASN A 436 2.32 14.21 25.82
C ASN A 436 2.09 12.70 26.00
N GLY A 437 3.12 11.88 25.74
CA GLY A 437 3.05 10.42 25.85
C GLY A 437 2.20 9.74 24.77
N LYS A 438 1.91 10.43 23.66
CA LYS A 438 1.18 9.93 22.48
C LYS A 438 2.06 10.06 21.23
N SER A 439 1.60 9.46 20.13
CA SER A 439 2.13 9.65 18.79
C SER A 439 1.30 10.71 18.07
N ASN A 440 1.92 11.80 17.61
CA ASN A 440 1.28 12.99 17.05
C ASN A 440 1.85 13.23 15.63
N TYR A 441 1.02 13.19 14.59
CA TYR A 441 1.46 13.11 13.18
C TYR A 441 0.44 13.71 12.19
N PHE A 442 0.83 13.87 10.91
CA PHE A 442 0.05 14.56 9.86
C PHE A 442 -0.52 15.93 10.33
N ALA A 443 0.34 16.80 10.83
CA ALA A 443 -0.06 18.17 11.16
C ALA A 443 -0.39 18.97 9.88
N LYS A 444 -1.48 19.75 9.90
CA LYS A 444 -1.84 20.70 8.85
C LYS A 444 -2.44 21.98 9.44
N PHE A 445 -1.92 23.12 9.02
CA PHE A 445 -2.48 24.43 9.33
C PHE A 445 -3.84 24.64 8.64
N SER A 446 -4.75 25.40 9.26
CA SER A 446 -5.89 26.00 8.56
C SER A 446 -5.39 27.07 7.58
N PRO A 447 -5.99 27.25 6.39
CA PRO A 447 -5.62 28.31 5.44
C PRO A 447 -5.65 29.73 6.02
N ASP A 448 -6.47 30.00 7.04
CA ASP A 448 -6.51 31.28 7.76
C ASP A 448 -5.41 31.44 8.84
N GLY A 449 -4.55 30.43 9.01
CA GLY A 449 -3.42 30.44 9.93
C GLY A 449 -3.77 30.36 11.41
N LYS A 450 -5.06 30.19 11.79
CA LYS A 450 -5.47 30.16 13.21
C LYS A 450 -5.20 28.83 13.92
N TRP A 451 -5.24 27.71 13.21
CA TRP A 451 -5.30 26.37 13.81
C TRP A 451 -4.29 25.40 13.17
N ILE A 452 -3.87 24.39 13.93
CA ILE A 452 -3.22 23.18 13.42
C ILE A 452 -4.10 21.98 13.79
N VAL A 453 -4.51 21.19 12.80
CA VAL A 453 -5.15 19.87 13.01
C VAL A 453 -4.14 18.77 12.73
N PHE A 454 -4.11 17.75 13.59
CA PHE A 454 -3.18 16.64 13.52
C PHE A 454 -3.85 15.34 13.98
N CYS A 455 -3.27 14.20 13.61
CA CYS A 455 -3.69 12.89 14.10
C CYS A 455 -2.93 12.54 15.39
N GLN A 456 -3.62 11.93 16.36
CA GLN A 456 -3.03 11.39 17.58
C GLN A 456 -3.40 9.91 17.76
N ALA A 457 -2.43 9.08 18.11
CA ALA A 457 -2.60 7.66 18.46
C ALA A 457 -1.67 7.25 19.61
N ASP A 458 -1.86 6.07 20.19
CA ASP A 458 -1.12 5.64 21.38
C ASP A 458 0.25 4.99 21.08
N SER A 459 0.46 4.43 19.88
CA SER A 459 1.66 3.64 19.56
C SER A 459 2.64 4.31 18.58
N PHE A 460 2.19 4.61 17.36
CA PHE A 460 2.96 5.14 16.22
C PHE A 460 1.99 5.76 15.20
N MET A 461 2.43 6.14 14.00
CA MET A 461 1.56 6.81 13.01
C MET A 461 0.78 5.84 12.09
N LEU A 462 -0.24 6.40 11.42
CA LEU A 462 -1.02 5.84 10.30
C LEU A 462 -1.83 4.56 10.60
N LEU A 463 -3.06 4.52 10.05
CA LEU A 463 -4.03 3.41 10.17
C LEU A 463 -4.23 2.84 11.60
N ARG A 464 -4.00 3.61 12.66
CA ARG A 464 -4.19 3.12 14.04
C ARG A 464 -5.68 3.03 14.38
N PRO A 465 -6.17 1.91 14.98
CA PRO A 465 -7.58 1.77 15.37
C PRO A 465 -8.06 2.90 16.30
N ASP A 466 -7.15 3.38 17.14
CA ASP A 466 -7.27 4.44 18.13
C ASP A 466 -6.95 5.86 17.60
N SER A 467 -6.62 6.01 16.31
CA SER A 467 -6.28 7.31 15.69
C SER A 467 -7.43 8.31 15.81
N GLN A 468 -7.15 9.48 16.38
CA GLN A 468 -8.11 10.57 16.59
C GLN A 468 -7.53 11.94 16.22
N LEU A 469 -8.31 12.73 15.49
CA LEU A 469 -7.98 14.10 15.09
C LEU A 469 -8.04 15.06 16.29
N HIS A 470 -7.01 15.88 16.43
CA HIS A 470 -6.89 16.90 17.46
C HIS A 470 -6.58 18.25 16.82
N ILE A 471 -7.01 19.34 17.47
CA ILE A 471 -6.79 20.71 17.02
C ILE A 471 -6.11 21.52 18.12
N ILE A 472 -5.19 22.43 17.76
CA ILE A 472 -4.56 23.39 18.68
C ILE A 472 -4.45 24.77 17.97
N PRO A 473 -4.43 25.90 18.71
CA PRO A 473 -4.12 27.21 18.12
C PRO A 473 -2.75 27.20 17.44
N ALA A 474 -2.62 27.77 16.23
CA ALA A 474 -1.38 27.72 15.45
C ALA A 474 -0.17 28.33 16.17
N ALA A 475 -0.37 29.32 17.05
CA ALA A 475 0.67 29.89 17.91
C ALA A 475 1.12 28.99 19.08
N GLY A 476 0.54 27.79 19.23
CA GLY A 476 0.68 26.93 20.40
C GLY A 476 -0.38 27.23 21.47
N GLY A 477 -0.68 26.24 22.30
CA GLY A 477 -1.72 26.35 23.33
C GLY A 477 -2.07 24.99 23.93
N GLU A 478 -3.27 24.88 24.50
CA GLU A 478 -3.80 23.59 24.92
C GLU A 478 -4.47 22.87 23.73
N PRO A 479 -4.16 21.58 23.50
CA PRO A 479 -4.73 20.80 22.42
C PRO A 479 -6.12 20.26 22.82
N ARG A 480 -6.99 20.02 21.84
CA ARG A 480 -8.29 19.39 22.08
C ARG A 480 -8.64 18.36 21.02
N ARG A 481 -9.22 17.25 21.48
CA ARG A 481 -9.82 16.22 20.61
C ARG A 481 -10.98 16.84 19.83
N LEU A 482 -10.98 16.72 18.52
CA LEU A 482 -12.12 17.20 17.72
C LEU A 482 -13.37 16.37 18.01
N GLU A 483 -14.51 17.05 18.07
CA GLU A 483 -15.82 16.49 18.39
C GLU A 483 -16.31 15.52 17.28
N CYS A 484 -15.85 15.70 16.04
CA CYS A 484 -16.19 14.86 14.89
C CYS A 484 -15.61 13.43 14.92
N ASN A 485 -14.69 13.12 15.84
CA ASN A 485 -14.00 11.84 15.89
C ASN A 485 -14.94 10.66 16.19
N THR A 486 -15.04 9.77 15.20
CA THR A 486 -15.73 8.49 15.28
C THR A 486 -14.98 7.47 16.15
N ALA A 487 -15.64 6.37 16.51
CA ALA A 487 -15.14 5.36 17.44
C ALA A 487 -13.96 4.50 16.92
N ARG A 488 -13.73 4.43 15.60
CA ARG A 488 -12.70 3.56 15.00
C ARG A 488 -11.95 4.28 13.86
N MET A 489 -10.70 4.64 14.13
CA MET A 489 -9.70 5.22 13.23
C MET A 489 -10.17 6.46 12.44
N ASN A 490 -9.60 7.61 12.76
CA ASN A 490 -9.78 8.90 12.08
C ASN A 490 -8.39 9.43 11.71
N SER A 491 -8.10 9.68 10.42
CA SER A 491 -6.78 10.13 9.93
C SER A 491 -6.91 10.75 8.54
N TRP A 492 -5.81 11.30 8.01
CA TRP A 492 -5.70 11.86 6.65
C TRP A 492 -6.76 12.93 6.39
N HIS A 493 -6.48 14.15 6.82
CA HIS A 493 -7.40 15.29 6.73
C HIS A 493 -6.91 16.38 5.79
N SER A 494 -7.83 17.22 5.32
CA SER A 494 -7.57 18.46 4.60
C SER A 494 -8.59 19.53 4.96
N TRP A 495 -8.16 20.78 4.97
CA TRP A 495 -9.00 21.95 5.18
C TRP A 495 -9.58 22.46 3.86
N SER A 496 -10.83 22.93 3.88
CA SER A 496 -11.38 23.72 2.77
C SER A 496 -10.67 25.08 2.66
N PRO A 497 -10.60 25.73 1.48
CA PRO A 497 -9.88 26.99 1.31
C PRO A 497 -10.34 28.13 2.24
N ASN A 498 -11.60 28.10 2.69
CA ASN A 498 -12.16 29.07 3.64
C ASN A 498 -11.94 28.73 5.12
N SER A 499 -11.22 27.65 5.45
CA SER A 499 -10.98 27.16 6.82
C SER A 499 -12.24 26.75 7.61
N LYS A 500 -13.40 26.60 6.96
CA LYS A 500 -14.68 26.26 7.62
C LYS A 500 -15.04 24.78 7.60
N TRP A 501 -14.35 23.96 6.81
CA TRP A 501 -14.60 22.52 6.74
C TRP A 501 -13.31 21.73 6.77
N LEU A 502 -13.39 20.55 7.38
CA LEU A 502 -12.35 19.54 7.38
C LEU A 502 -12.88 18.25 6.74
N VAL A 503 -12.28 17.80 5.64
CA VAL A 503 -12.47 16.44 5.13
C VAL A 503 -11.47 15.52 5.81
N PHE A 504 -11.86 14.27 6.10
CA PHE A 504 -10.99 13.25 6.68
C PHE A 504 -11.42 11.82 6.32
N SER A 505 -10.51 10.85 6.41
CA SER A 505 -10.83 9.42 6.26
C SER A 505 -11.16 8.77 7.61
N SER A 506 -12.22 7.94 7.66
CA SER A 506 -12.58 7.15 8.85
C SER A 506 -13.03 5.73 8.52
N LYS A 507 -12.77 4.77 9.42
CA LYS A 507 -13.26 3.38 9.35
C LYS A 507 -14.46 3.11 10.27
N ALA A 508 -15.26 4.13 10.61
CA ALA A 508 -16.36 4.00 11.59
C ALA A 508 -17.30 2.81 11.33
N PHE A 509 -17.83 2.70 10.10
CA PHE A 509 -18.89 1.73 9.77
C PHE A 509 -18.39 0.48 9.03
N THR A 510 -17.26 0.56 8.31
CA THR A 510 -16.77 -0.53 7.45
C THR A 510 -15.24 -0.75 7.64
N PRO A 511 -14.66 -1.89 7.21
CA PRO A 511 -13.21 -2.07 7.21
C PRO A 511 -12.51 -1.14 6.19
N TYR A 512 -13.20 -0.75 5.13
CA TYR A 512 -12.77 0.28 4.19
C TYR A 512 -12.98 1.68 4.80
N THR A 513 -12.03 2.59 4.57
CA THR A 513 -12.18 4.00 4.92
C THR A 513 -13.22 4.67 4.04
N GLN A 514 -14.08 5.46 4.66
CA GLN A 514 -15.01 6.37 4.00
C GLN A 514 -14.53 7.79 4.22
N LEU A 515 -14.78 8.68 3.25
CA LEU A 515 -14.55 10.11 3.46
C LEU A 515 -15.69 10.71 4.29
N MET A 516 -15.30 11.54 5.25
CA MET A 516 -16.19 12.28 6.14
C MET A 516 -15.83 13.76 6.12
N LEU A 517 -16.81 14.60 6.42
CA LEU A 517 -16.68 16.05 6.41
C LEU A 517 -17.22 16.62 7.74
N SER A 518 -16.58 17.63 8.31
CA SER A 518 -17.05 18.32 9.51
C SER A 518 -16.88 19.84 9.36
N HIS A 519 -17.90 20.60 9.73
CA HIS A 519 -17.80 22.06 9.87
C HIS A 519 -17.00 22.40 11.12
N ILE A 520 -16.12 23.39 10.99
CA ILE A 520 -15.26 23.93 12.05
C ILE A 520 -15.60 25.41 12.27
N ASP A 521 -15.93 25.80 13.51
CA ASP A 521 -16.23 27.20 13.85
C ASP A 521 -14.96 28.05 14.10
N ASP A 522 -15.13 29.36 14.33
CA ASP A 522 -13.99 30.27 14.59
C ASP A 522 -13.25 30.01 15.92
N GLN A 523 -13.80 29.18 16.80
CA GLN A 523 -13.17 28.68 18.03
C GLN A 523 -12.60 27.25 17.84
N GLY A 524 -12.63 26.73 16.62
CA GLY A 524 -12.10 25.42 16.25
C GLY A 524 -13.00 24.24 16.61
N HIS A 525 -14.27 24.44 16.99
CA HIS A 525 -15.17 23.35 17.37
C HIS A 525 -15.64 22.60 16.13
N ALA A 526 -15.50 21.28 16.15
CA ALA A 526 -16.07 20.42 15.13
C ALA A 526 -17.56 20.15 15.36
N THR A 527 -18.27 19.99 14.25
CA THR A 527 -19.61 19.42 14.22
C THR A 527 -19.55 17.90 14.00
N PRO A 528 -20.56 17.11 14.43
CA PRO A 528 -20.63 15.68 14.16
C PRO A 528 -20.58 15.39 12.64
N PRO A 529 -19.85 14.37 12.19
CA PRO A 529 -19.44 14.23 10.80
C PRO A 529 -20.59 13.94 9.83
N VAL A 530 -20.45 14.49 8.63
CA VAL A 530 -21.22 14.18 7.42
C VAL A 530 -20.49 13.10 6.63
N ILE A 531 -21.16 11.99 6.31
CA ILE A 531 -20.58 10.91 5.51
C ILE A 531 -20.70 11.26 4.03
N LEU A 532 -19.57 11.31 3.29
CA LEU A 532 -19.56 11.49 1.84
C LEU A 532 -19.81 10.13 1.15
N SER A 533 -21.02 9.59 1.31
CA SER A 533 -21.36 8.20 0.93
C SER A 533 -21.05 7.83 -0.53
N HIS A 534 -21.13 8.79 -1.45
CA HIS A 534 -20.85 8.62 -2.87
C HIS A 534 -19.36 8.79 -3.22
N PHE A 535 -18.49 9.18 -2.29
CA PHE A 535 -17.03 9.27 -2.50
C PHE A 535 -16.28 7.94 -2.24
N THR A 536 -16.98 6.84 -1.94
CA THR A 536 -16.33 5.57 -1.56
C THR A 536 -17.08 4.39 -2.18
N ALA A 537 -16.41 3.63 -3.06
CA ALA A 537 -16.97 2.37 -3.56
C ALA A 537 -16.99 1.30 -2.45
N ALA A 538 -18.00 0.43 -2.45
CA ALA A 538 -18.28 -0.50 -1.35
C ALA A 538 -17.17 -1.52 -1.03
N ASN A 539 -16.20 -1.71 -1.93
CA ASN A 539 -15.05 -2.60 -1.79
C ASN A 539 -13.69 -1.86 -1.81
N MET A 540 -13.67 -0.53 -1.71
CA MET A 540 -12.44 0.28 -1.81
C MET A 540 -12.31 1.22 -0.62
N ALA A 541 -11.10 1.36 -0.10
CA ALA A 541 -10.76 2.32 0.94
C ALA A 541 -10.43 3.69 0.33
N ALA A 542 -11.16 4.74 0.73
CA ALA A 542 -10.93 6.12 0.31
C ALA A 542 -9.98 6.84 1.28
N ASN A 543 -8.76 7.11 0.83
CA ASN A 543 -7.63 7.59 1.62
C ASN A 543 -6.99 8.85 1.02
N ILE A 544 -6.27 9.60 1.87
CA ILE A 544 -5.52 10.81 1.51
C ILE A 544 -6.39 11.83 0.75
N PRO A 545 -7.49 12.34 1.34
CA PRO A 545 -8.29 13.40 0.73
C PRO A 545 -7.60 14.76 0.89
N GLU A 546 -7.49 15.49 -0.22
CA GLU A 546 -6.96 16.85 -0.28
C GLU A 546 -7.96 17.77 -0.98
N PHE A 547 -8.24 18.94 -0.40
CA PHE A 547 -9.04 19.96 -1.08
C PHE A 547 -8.16 20.74 -2.05
N VAL A 548 -8.60 20.85 -3.30
CA VAL A 548 -7.86 21.57 -4.35
C VAL A 548 -8.54 22.90 -4.63
N ASN A 549 -7.76 23.97 -4.61
CA ASN A 549 -8.22 25.33 -4.95
C ASN A 549 -8.35 25.50 -6.48
N ALA A 550 -9.27 24.74 -7.09
CA ALA A 550 -9.49 24.65 -8.53
C ALA A 550 -10.97 24.36 -8.84
N ASP A 551 -11.38 24.58 -10.09
CA ASP A 551 -12.74 24.27 -10.56
C ASP A 551 -13.07 22.77 -10.46
N ALA A 552 -14.36 22.45 -10.39
CA ALA A 552 -14.88 21.09 -10.26
C ALA A 552 -14.45 20.12 -11.38
N ASP A 553 -14.09 20.65 -12.56
CA ASP A 553 -13.54 19.91 -13.70
C ASP A 553 -12.11 20.38 -14.07
N GLY A 554 -11.43 21.05 -13.13
CA GLY A 554 -10.06 21.56 -13.27
C GLY A 554 -8.98 20.48 -13.38
N ILE A 555 -9.30 19.21 -13.06
CA ILE A 555 -8.53 18.00 -13.38
C ILE A 555 -9.52 16.98 -13.95
N LYS A 556 -9.32 16.53 -15.20
CA LYS A 556 -10.16 15.52 -15.87
C LYS A 556 -9.40 14.22 -16.08
N GLN A 557 -8.13 14.34 -16.47
CA GLN A 557 -7.24 13.22 -16.64
C GLN A 557 -5.81 13.61 -16.23
N ILE A 558 -5.18 12.74 -15.46
CA ILE A 558 -3.74 12.69 -15.26
C ILE A 558 -3.26 11.46 -16.05
N ALA A 559 -2.25 11.66 -16.89
CA ALA A 559 -1.65 10.64 -17.73
C ALA A 559 -0.14 10.56 -17.48
N PHE A 560 0.47 9.53 -18.05
CA PHE A 560 1.92 9.36 -18.12
C PHE A 560 2.34 9.43 -19.58
N ASP A 561 3.51 9.95 -19.89
CA ASP A 561 4.08 9.68 -21.21
C ASP A 561 4.34 8.16 -21.37
N LYS A 562 4.32 7.67 -22.60
CA LYS A 562 4.54 6.25 -22.92
C LYS A 562 5.94 5.77 -22.52
N THR A 563 6.94 6.65 -22.45
CA THR A 563 8.28 6.32 -21.95
C THR A 563 8.35 6.27 -20.43
N TYR A 564 7.43 6.94 -19.71
CA TYR A 564 7.51 7.20 -18.27
C TYR A 564 7.46 5.94 -17.39
N PHE A 565 6.91 4.83 -17.87
CA PHE A 565 7.05 3.53 -17.21
C PHE A 565 7.56 2.44 -18.16
N ALA A 566 8.16 2.79 -19.30
CA ALA A 566 8.54 1.82 -20.31
C ALA A 566 9.57 0.81 -19.80
N ASP A 567 10.56 1.25 -19.00
CA ASP A 567 11.53 0.33 -18.41
C ASP A 567 10.89 -0.61 -17.38
N THR A 568 10.04 -0.07 -16.53
CA THR A 568 9.39 -0.74 -15.41
C THR A 568 8.37 -1.77 -15.88
N VAL A 569 7.58 -1.44 -16.91
CA VAL A 569 6.64 -2.38 -17.55
C VAL A 569 7.38 -3.54 -18.22
N HIS A 570 8.51 -3.27 -18.89
CA HIS A 570 9.33 -4.30 -19.51
C HIS A 570 10.12 -5.14 -18.47
N VAL A 571 10.50 -4.57 -17.33
CA VAL A 571 11.04 -5.33 -16.18
C VAL A 571 10.00 -6.31 -15.65
N ILE A 572 8.78 -5.84 -15.31
CA ILE A 572 7.70 -6.68 -14.77
C ILE A 572 7.32 -7.81 -15.75
N ALA A 573 7.30 -7.53 -17.05
CA ALA A 573 7.09 -8.55 -18.08
C ALA A 573 8.25 -9.57 -18.11
N GLY A 574 9.49 -9.10 -18.02
CA GLY A 574 10.67 -9.96 -17.95
C GLY A 574 10.69 -10.88 -16.73
N ASP A 575 10.42 -10.33 -15.54
CA ASP A 575 10.31 -11.09 -14.28
C ASP A 575 9.17 -12.13 -14.38
N THR A 576 8.04 -11.75 -14.99
CA THR A 576 6.89 -12.66 -15.20
C THR A 576 7.27 -13.84 -16.11
N HIS A 577 7.99 -13.60 -17.20
CA HIS A 577 8.47 -14.67 -18.09
C HIS A 577 9.56 -15.53 -17.44
N ALA A 578 10.48 -14.94 -16.67
CA ALA A 578 11.51 -15.67 -15.95
C ALA A 578 10.92 -16.62 -14.90
N ASN A 579 9.94 -16.15 -14.11
CA ASN A 579 9.20 -16.97 -13.15
C ASN A 579 8.38 -18.10 -13.79
N GLN A 580 8.10 -18.02 -15.11
CA GLN A 580 7.46 -19.09 -15.89
C GLN A 580 8.48 -20.04 -16.57
N GLY A 581 9.79 -19.79 -16.43
CA GLY A 581 10.87 -20.52 -17.10
C GLY A 581 11.09 -20.13 -18.57
N ASP A 582 10.37 -19.15 -19.09
CA ASP A 582 10.55 -18.62 -20.44
C ASP A 582 11.64 -17.54 -20.48
N LEU A 583 12.88 -18.00 -20.28
CA LEU A 583 14.06 -17.13 -20.23
C LEU A 583 14.28 -16.37 -21.55
N ASP A 584 13.84 -16.87 -22.70
CA ASP A 584 14.06 -16.20 -23.99
C ASP A 584 13.10 -15.02 -24.19
N SER A 585 11.86 -15.12 -23.73
CA SER A 585 10.96 -13.96 -23.64
C SER A 585 11.42 -13.00 -22.53
N ALA A 586 11.89 -13.51 -21.39
CA ALA A 586 12.42 -12.68 -20.31
C ALA A 586 13.59 -11.80 -20.77
N ILE A 587 14.59 -12.38 -21.44
CA ILE A 587 15.73 -11.66 -22.03
C ILE A 587 15.26 -10.58 -23.02
N GLN A 588 14.25 -10.86 -23.86
CA GLN A 588 13.72 -9.87 -24.81
C GLN A 588 13.03 -8.70 -24.10
N GLU A 589 12.28 -8.93 -23.03
CA GLU A 589 11.64 -7.86 -22.27
C GLU A 589 12.68 -7.04 -21.48
N TYR A 590 13.62 -7.67 -20.76
CA TYR A 590 14.69 -6.90 -20.10
C TYR A 590 15.55 -6.10 -21.10
N GLN A 591 15.78 -6.60 -22.31
CA GLN A 591 16.46 -5.83 -23.37
C GLN A 591 15.65 -4.61 -23.84
N LYS A 592 14.32 -4.66 -23.83
CA LYS A 592 13.48 -3.47 -24.07
C LYS A 592 13.52 -2.51 -22.88
N ALA A 593 13.55 -3.03 -21.65
CA ALA A 593 13.72 -2.20 -20.46
C ALA A 593 15.03 -1.39 -20.50
N LEU A 594 16.13 -2.04 -20.90
CA LEU A 594 17.44 -1.40 -21.09
C LEU A 594 17.50 -0.42 -22.28
N GLN A 595 16.63 -0.59 -23.29
CA GLN A 595 16.47 0.41 -24.37
C GLN A 595 15.69 1.63 -23.90
N ALA A 596 14.70 1.46 -23.03
CA ALA A 596 13.92 2.54 -22.43
C ALA A 596 14.72 3.31 -21.35
N ASN A 597 15.46 2.60 -20.50
CA ASN A 597 16.32 3.16 -19.47
C ASN A 597 17.69 2.47 -19.44
N PRO A 598 18.70 3.00 -20.18
CA PRO A 598 20.08 2.50 -20.16
C PRO A 598 20.83 2.64 -18.83
N LYS A 599 20.16 3.10 -17.75
CA LYS A 599 20.71 3.15 -16.39
C LYS A 599 20.03 2.16 -15.42
N ASN A 600 19.05 1.37 -15.87
CA ASN A 600 18.32 0.44 -15.00
C ASN A 600 19.21 -0.76 -14.59
N VAL A 601 19.87 -0.64 -13.43
CA VAL A 601 20.81 -1.64 -12.89
C VAL A 601 20.13 -2.99 -12.64
N TYR A 602 18.87 -2.98 -12.17
CA TYR A 602 18.08 -4.20 -12.00
C TYR A 602 17.91 -4.95 -13.32
N ALA A 603 17.50 -4.26 -14.40
CA ALA A 603 17.31 -4.88 -15.71
C ALA A 603 18.62 -5.47 -16.29
N TYR A 604 19.79 -4.84 -16.05
CA TYR A 604 21.08 -5.43 -16.40
C TYR A 604 21.34 -6.74 -15.63
N ARG A 605 21.08 -6.75 -14.33
CA ARG A 605 21.26 -7.92 -13.45
C ARG A 605 20.30 -9.07 -13.78
N ALA A 606 19.01 -8.78 -13.95
CA ALA A 606 17.99 -9.78 -14.27
C ALA A 606 18.20 -10.39 -15.66
N CYS A 607 18.53 -9.57 -16.66
CA CYS A 607 18.90 -10.05 -17.99
C CYS A 607 20.18 -10.90 -17.98
N SER A 608 21.18 -10.50 -17.19
CA SER A 608 22.42 -11.28 -17.03
C SER A 608 22.17 -12.64 -16.35
N LEU A 609 21.26 -12.71 -15.36
CA LEU A 609 20.85 -13.98 -14.74
C LEU A 609 20.21 -14.92 -15.77
N ALA A 610 19.19 -14.45 -16.50
CA ALA A 610 18.52 -15.25 -17.53
C ALA A 610 19.46 -15.69 -18.67
N LEU A 611 20.42 -14.83 -19.06
CA LEU A 611 21.49 -15.20 -19.99
C LEU A 611 22.44 -16.24 -19.42
N THR A 612 22.77 -16.16 -18.13
CA THR A 612 23.65 -17.12 -17.43
C THR A 612 23.00 -18.50 -17.36
N GLU A 613 21.71 -18.58 -17.01
CA GLU A 613 20.92 -19.81 -17.01
C GLU A 613 20.73 -20.40 -18.43
N ARG A 614 20.65 -19.54 -19.47
CA ARG A 614 20.73 -19.95 -20.88
C ARG A 614 22.15 -20.29 -21.37
N GLY A 615 23.17 -20.25 -20.51
CA GLY A 615 24.57 -20.56 -20.84
C GLY A 615 25.28 -19.50 -21.71
N ARG A 616 24.69 -18.32 -21.90
CA ARG A 616 25.18 -17.21 -22.73
C ARG A 616 26.14 -16.31 -21.95
N LEU A 617 27.13 -16.93 -21.29
CA LEU A 617 27.97 -16.31 -20.25
C LEU A 617 28.71 -15.04 -20.72
N SER A 618 29.16 -14.98 -21.98
CA SER A 618 29.87 -13.82 -22.52
C SER A 618 28.99 -12.57 -22.66
N GLU A 619 27.70 -12.75 -22.96
CA GLU A 619 26.73 -11.65 -23.03
C GLU A 619 26.34 -11.20 -21.62
N ALA A 620 26.16 -12.15 -20.71
CA ALA A 620 25.94 -11.91 -19.28
C ALA A 620 27.09 -11.09 -18.65
N GLU A 621 28.35 -11.35 -19.03
CA GLU A 621 29.51 -10.57 -18.57
C GLU A 621 29.46 -9.13 -19.11
N GLN A 622 29.10 -8.93 -20.38
CA GLN A 622 28.99 -7.60 -20.94
C GLN A 622 27.94 -6.76 -20.19
N LEU A 623 26.80 -7.35 -19.85
CA LEU A 623 25.75 -6.67 -19.07
C LEU A 623 26.20 -6.33 -17.65
N LEU A 624 26.83 -7.25 -16.91
CA LEU A 624 27.27 -6.96 -15.54
C LEU A 624 28.46 -5.99 -15.49
N ARG A 625 29.34 -6.03 -16.50
CA ARG A 625 30.39 -5.02 -16.68
C ARG A 625 29.80 -3.63 -16.95
N THR A 626 28.69 -3.53 -17.69
CA THR A 626 27.96 -2.27 -17.88
C THR A 626 27.25 -1.82 -16.60
N ALA A 627 26.60 -2.74 -15.88
CA ALA A 627 25.99 -2.48 -14.58
C ALA A 627 27.01 -1.92 -13.57
N GLN A 628 28.20 -2.54 -13.48
CA GLN A 628 29.28 -2.06 -12.62
C GLN A 628 29.91 -0.75 -13.11
N GLY A 629 29.76 -0.39 -14.38
CA GLY A 629 30.08 0.96 -14.88
C GLY A 629 29.09 2.04 -14.44
N ILE A 630 27.82 1.66 -14.22
CA ILE A 630 26.73 2.55 -13.79
C ILE A 630 26.70 2.67 -12.26
N ALA A 631 26.81 1.54 -11.56
CA ALA A 631 26.79 1.41 -10.10
C ALA A 631 28.05 0.65 -9.62
N PRO A 632 29.23 1.30 -9.61
CA PRO A 632 30.51 0.65 -9.30
C PRO A 632 30.66 0.16 -7.86
N HIS A 633 29.69 0.44 -6.99
CA HIS A 633 29.70 0.08 -5.57
C HIS A 633 28.44 -0.67 -5.10
N ASP A 634 27.60 -1.11 -6.04
CA ASP A 634 26.48 -2.01 -5.76
C ASP A 634 27.03 -3.40 -5.40
N GLU A 635 26.69 -3.88 -4.19
CA GLU A 635 27.15 -5.15 -3.64
C GLU A 635 26.51 -6.34 -4.36
N TYR A 636 25.30 -6.19 -4.89
CA TYR A 636 24.57 -7.23 -5.61
C TYR A 636 25.12 -7.40 -7.04
N VAL A 637 25.40 -6.30 -7.76
CA VAL A 637 26.15 -6.31 -9.02
C VAL A 637 27.52 -6.94 -8.81
N SER A 638 28.24 -6.53 -7.76
CA SER A 638 29.57 -7.07 -7.44
C SER A 638 29.53 -8.57 -7.14
N CYS A 639 28.55 -9.03 -6.35
CA CYS A 639 28.35 -10.45 -6.02
C CYS A 639 27.98 -11.28 -7.26
N GLN A 640 27.01 -10.83 -8.05
CA GLN A 640 26.53 -11.56 -9.22
C GLN A 640 27.58 -11.60 -10.33
N TYR A 641 28.38 -10.54 -10.50
CA TYR A 641 29.50 -10.56 -11.44
C TYR A 641 30.64 -11.44 -10.92
N ALA A 642 30.91 -11.48 -9.62
CA ALA A 642 31.86 -12.43 -9.04
C ALA A 642 31.45 -13.89 -9.31
N GLU A 643 30.18 -14.24 -9.15
CA GLU A 643 29.65 -15.58 -9.44
C GLU A 643 29.83 -15.96 -10.92
N LEU A 644 29.43 -15.07 -11.85
CA LEU A 644 29.61 -15.30 -13.28
C LEU A 644 31.10 -15.41 -13.68
N LEU A 645 31.98 -14.61 -13.08
CA LEU A 645 33.43 -14.72 -13.30
C LEU A 645 33.98 -16.07 -12.79
N GLY A 646 33.39 -16.64 -11.73
CA GLY A 646 33.66 -18.00 -11.28
C GLY A 646 33.29 -19.05 -12.33
N LEU A 647 32.07 -18.96 -12.89
CA LEU A 647 31.62 -19.83 -13.99
C LEU A 647 32.48 -19.70 -15.26
N LEU A 648 33.06 -18.52 -15.50
CA LEU A 648 34.01 -18.24 -16.58
C LEU A 648 35.47 -18.63 -16.25
N GLY A 649 35.74 -19.20 -15.07
CA GLY A 649 37.08 -19.59 -14.62
C GLY A 649 38.01 -18.43 -14.22
N LYS A 650 37.52 -17.18 -14.23
CA LYS A 650 38.26 -15.94 -13.91
C LYS A 650 38.39 -15.73 -12.40
N SER A 651 38.96 -16.73 -11.73
CA SER A 651 38.89 -16.91 -10.27
C SER A 651 39.46 -15.73 -9.46
N GLN A 652 40.55 -15.11 -9.90
CA GLN A 652 41.14 -13.95 -9.21
C GLN A 652 40.29 -12.67 -9.35
N GLU A 653 39.61 -12.49 -10.49
CA GLU A 653 38.68 -11.36 -10.67
C GLU A 653 37.40 -11.58 -9.84
N SER A 654 36.91 -12.82 -9.77
CA SER A 654 35.80 -13.27 -8.92
C SER A 654 36.08 -13.00 -7.43
N GLU A 655 37.22 -13.45 -6.91
CA GLU A 655 37.62 -13.21 -5.51
C GLU A 655 37.65 -11.70 -5.19
N ARG A 656 38.25 -10.89 -6.07
CA ARG A 656 38.31 -9.44 -5.89
C ARG A 656 36.91 -8.81 -5.81
N LEU A 657 35.97 -9.25 -6.65
CA LEU A 657 34.60 -8.72 -6.64
C LEU A 657 33.79 -9.19 -5.44
N TYR A 658 33.95 -10.42 -4.96
CA TYR A 658 33.34 -10.84 -3.69
C TYR A 658 33.89 -10.04 -2.50
N ARG A 659 35.22 -9.87 -2.39
CA ARG A 659 35.83 -9.05 -1.34
C ARG A 659 35.40 -7.58 -1.42
N HIS A 660 35.14 -7.05 -2.63
CA HIS A 660 34.57 -5.72 -2.81
C HIS A 660 33.09 -5.63 -2.39
N ALA A 661 32.27 -6.65 -2.69
CA ALA A 661 30.87 -6.71 -2.24
C ALA A 661 30.78 -6.76 -0.69
N ILE A 662 31.63 -7.56 -0.04
CA ILE A 662 31.76 -7.60 1.43
C ILE A 662 32.14 -6.23 2.00
N ALA A 663 33.09 -5.53 1.37
CA ALA A 663 33.52 -4.20 1.80
C ALA A 663 32.50 -3.08 1.49
N ALA A 664 31.51 -3.33 0.63
CA ALA A 664 30.40 -2.42 0.36
C ALA A 664 29.24 -2.65 1.35
N SER A 665 28.98 -3.90 1.73
CA SER A 665 27.90 -4.30 2.65
C SER A 665 28.33 -5.52 3.48
N GLU A 666 28.85 -5.28 4.69
CA GLU A 666 29.36 -6.36 5.56
C GLU A 666 28.28 -7.35 6.00
N THR A 667 27.00 -6.95 5.96
CA THR A 667 25.85 -7.75 6.42
C THR A 667 25.13 -8.49 5.29
N TYR A 668 25.53 -8.27 4.03
CA TYR A 668 25.07 -9.04 2.89
C TYR A 668 25.80 -10.39 2.82
N SER A 669 25.10 -11.48 3.18
CA SER A 669 25.69 -12.82 3.34
C SER A 669 26.20 -13.51 2.06
N PRO A 670 25.52 -13.45 0.89
CA PRO A 670 25.89 -14.24 -0.30
C PRO A 670 27.34 -14.07 -0.79
N PRO A 671 27.96 -12.86 -0.79
CA PRO A 671 29.38 -12.70 -1.08
C PRO A 671 30.33 -13.55 -0.25
N TYR A 672 30.06 -13.72 1.05
CA TYR A 672 30.88 -14.56 1.92
C TYR A 672 30.75 -16.03 1.56
N PHE A 673 29.53 -16.49 1.23
CA PHE A 673 29.29 -17.87 0.80
C PHE A 673 29.97 -18.17 -0.54
N GLY A 674 29.85 -17.25 -1.51
CA GLY A 674 30.52 -17.34 -2.81
C GLY A 674 32.04 -17.33 -2.70
N LEU A 675 32.60 -16.42 -1.88
CA LEU A 675 34.03 -16.34 -1.61
C LEU A 675 34.56 -17.58 -0.89
N ALA A 676 33.88 -18.06 0.16
CA ALA A 676 34.31 -19.24 0.90
C ALA A 676 34.29 -20.50 0.01
N LYS A 677 33.26 -20.66 -0.84
CA LYS A 677 33.21 -21.72 -1.86
C LYS A 677 34.40 -21.62 -2.83
N LEU A 678 34.60 -20.44 -3.43
CA LEU A 678 35.68 -20.19 -4.40
C LEU A 678 37.08 -20.46 -3.80
N LEU A 679 37.29 -20.10 -2.53
CA LEU A 679 38.54 -20.37 -1.81
C LEU A 679 38.73 -21.87 -1.54
N ALA A 680 37.69 -22.58 -1.12
CA ALA A 680 37.75 -24.04 -0.93
C ALA A 680 37.99 -24.79 -2.26
N GLU A 681 37.38 -24.35 -3.37
CA GLU A 681 37.62 -24.89 -4.71
C GLU A 681 39.05 -24.65 -5.21
N GLN A 682 39.74 -23.62 -4.70
CA GLN A 682 41.17 -23.37 -4.90
C GLN A 682 42.08 -24.11 -3.89
N GLY A 683 41.53 -24.86 -2.95
CA GLY A 683 42.27 -25.51 -1.86
C GLY A 683 42.76 -24.56 -0.75
N ARG A 684 42.29 -23.31 -0.72
CA ARG A 684 42.60 -22.28 0.29
C ARG A 684 41.60 -22.33 1.45
N THR A 685 41.41 -23.53 2.00
CA THR A 685 40.29 -23.84 2.89
C THR A 685 40.38 -23.15 4.25
N GLU A 686 41.58 -22.82 4.73
CA GLU A 686 41.82 -22.01 5.92
C GLU A 686 41.35 -20.55 5.73
N GLU A 687 41.54 -19.98 4.53
CA GLU A 687 40.97 -18.66 4.21
C GLU A 687 39.44 -18.72 4.12
N ALA A 688 38.88 -19.79 3.54
CA ALA A 688 37.44 -20.00 3.51
C ALA A 688 36.85 -20.05 4.94
N CYS A 689 37.54 -20.73 5.87
CA CYS A 689 37.19 -20.73 7.28
C CYS A 689 37.23 -19.31 7.88
N SER A 690 38.28 -18.53 7.61
CA SER A 690 38.39 -17.14 8.10
C SER A 690 37.29 -16.23 7.56
N VAL A 691 36.85 -16.41 6.31
CA VAL A 691 35.75 -15.64 5.69
C VAL A 691 34.41 -15.96 6.36
N LEU A 692 34.14 -17.24 6.64
CA LEU A 692 32.94 -17.66 7.34
C LEU A 692 32.96 -17.21 8.81
N GLN A 693 34.13 -17.18 9.45
CA GLN A 693 34.33 -16.60 10.78
C GLN A 693 34.18 -15.07 10.84
N SER A 694 34.34 -14.34 9.73
CA SER A 694 33.88 -12.93 9.69
C SER A 694 32.35 -12.84 9.60
N LEU A 695 31.69 -13.65 8.76
CA LEU A 695 30.22 -13.62 8.67
C LEU A 695 29.55 -14.02 10.01
N ILE A 696 30.06 -15.02 10.73
CA ILE A 696 29.56 -15.41 12.07
C ILE A 696 29.63 -14.23 13.07
N ARG A 697 30.63 -13.35 12.95
CA ARG A 697 30.76 -12.16 13.81
C ARG A 697 29.78 -11.03 13.43
N VAL A 698 29.28 -11.01 12.20
CA VAL A 698 28.28 -10.04 11.73
C VAL A 698 26.85 -10.56 11.90
N LYS A 699 26.63 -11.87 11.73
CA LYS A 699 25.34 -12.55 11.91
C LYS A 699 25.49 -13.72 12.90
N PRO A 700 25.56 -13.44 14.22
CA PRO A 700 25.83 -14.46 15.25
C PRO A 700 24.66 -15.40 15.53
N ASP A 701 23.49 -15.18 14.92
CA ASP A 701 22.29 -16.02 15.05
C ASP A 701 21.94 -16.80 13.77
N ASP A 702 22.69 -16.63 12.68
CA ASP A 702 22.51 -17.39 11.44
C ASP A 702 23.16 -18.80 11.56
N PRO A 703 22.41 -19.91 11.43
CA PRO A 703 22.99 -21.25 11.48
C PRO A 703 23.83 -21.61 10.25
N GLN A 704 23.58 -20.98 9.08
CA GLN A 704 24.18 -21.39 7.81
C GLN A 704 25.70 -21.16 7.73
N PRO A 705 26.27 -20.04 8.20
CA PRO A 705 27.71 -19.84 8.32
C PRO A 705 28.41 -20.93 9.14
N HIS A 706 27.82 -21.37 10.26
CA HIS A 706 28.36 -22.46 11.08
C HIS A 706 28.34 -23.81 10.34
N ILE A 707 27.26 -24.12 9.60
CA ILE A 707 27.21 -25.33 8.75
C ILE A 707 28.31 -25.31 7.67
N LEU A 708 28.54 -24.16 7.04
CA LEU A 708 29.59 -24.01 6.02
C LEU A 708 30.99 -24.09 6.64
N LEU A 709 31.21 -23.48 7.80
CA LEU A 709 32.49 -23.53 8.52
C LEU A 709 32.82 -24.96 8.96
N GLY A 710 31.83 -25.68 9.50
CA GLY A 710 31.98 -27.10 9.82
C GLY A 710 32.32 -27.98 8.60
N ASN A 711 31.79 -27.65 7.41
CA ASN A 711 32.17 -28.36 6.18
C ASN A 711 33.66 -28.17 5.86
N ALA A 712 34.11 -26.91 5.81
CA ALA A 712 35.50 -26.57 5.52
C ALA A 712 36.49 -27.18 6.54
N LEU A 713 36.12 -27.21 7.83
CA LEU A 713 36.90 -27.85 8.89
C LEU A 713 36.98 -29.38 8.74
N ARG A 714 35.91 -30.07 8.31
CA ARG A 714 35.95 -31.51 7.99
C ARG A 714 36.85 -31.79 6.77
N ASP A 715 36.84 -30.90 5.78
CA ASP A 715 37.70 -31.03 4.60
C ASP A 715 39.19 -30.86 4.98
N LEU A 716 39.51 -29.97 5.94
CA LEU A 716 40.80 -29.87 6.63
C LEU A 716 41.10 -31.02 7.62
N ARG A 717 40.22 -32.01 7.77
CA ARG A 717 40.29 -33.14 8.72
C ARG A 717 40.23 -32.75 10.20
N GLU A 718 39.82 -31.53 10.53
CA GLU A 718 39.58 -31.06 11.89
C GLU A 718 38.18 -31.43 12.41
N THR A 719 37.80 -32.70 12.26
CA THR A 719 36.42 -33.19 12.49
C THR A 719 35.85 -32.84 13.87
N SER A 720 36.70 -32.77 14.91
CA SER A 720 36.28 -32.35 16.26
C SER A 720 35.84 -30.88 16.34
N ARG A 721 36.45 -29.98 15.54
CA ARG A 721 36.00 -28.59 15.42
C ARG A 721 34.75 -28.49 14.55
N ALA A 722 34.68 -29.27 13.46
CA ALA A 722 33.46 -29.37 12.63
C ALA A 722 32.22 -29.78 13.46
N ILE A 723 32.35 -30.78 14.32
CA ILE A 723 31.30 -31.23 15.26
C ILE A 723 30.84 -30.09 16.18
N ALA A 724 31.74 -29.23 16.66
CA ALA A 724 31.39 -28.09 17.50
C ALA A 724 30.56 -27.05 16.73
N GLU A 725 30.98 -26.65 15.52
CA GLU A 725 30.25 -25.70 14.69
C GLU A 725 28.85 -26.24 14.31
N TYR A 726 28.71 -27.53 13.99
CA TYR A 726 27.40 -28.11 13.68
C TYR A 726 26.46 -28.17 14.89
N ARG A 727 26.99 -28.28 16.12
CA ARG A 727 26.18 -28.17 17.34
C ARG A 727 25.71 -26.75 17.58
N VAL A 728 26.56 -25.74 17.39
CA VAL A 728 26.13 -24.32 17.44
C VAL A 728 25.05 -24.04 16.39
N ALA A 729 25.18 -24.58 15.17
CA ALA A 729 24.13 -24.46 14.15
C ALA A 729 22.78 -25.06 14.60
N LEU A 730 22.77 -26.15 15.39
CA LEU A 730 21.55 -26.75 15.96
C LEU A 730 21.05 -26.02 17.22
N GLU A 731 21.91 -25.31 17.94
CA GLU A 731 21.50 -24.40 19.02
C GLU A 731 20.77 -23.16 18.45
N LYS A 732 21.10 -22.73 17.23
CA LYS A 732 20.39 -21.67 16.49
C LYS A 732 19.12 -22.17 15.78
N ASP A 733 19.18 -23.32 15.11
CA ASP A 733 18.01 -23.99 14.52
C ASP A 733 17.95 -25.47 14.90
N ALA A 734 17.19 -25.75 15.97
CA ALA A 734 16.96 -27.11 16.46
C ALA A 734 16.15 -28.01 15.50
N ARG A 735 15.64 -27.47 14.37
CA ARG A 735 14.99 -28.22 13.29
C ARG A 735 15.82 -28.21 11.99
N GLY A 736 17.05 -27.72 12.04
CA GLY A 736 17.96 -27.55 10.91
C GLY A 736 18.43 -28.87 10.32
N VAL A 737 17.63 -29.48 9.44
CA VAL A 737 17.90 -30.76 8.75
C VAL A 737 19.32 -30.81 8.16
N ALA A 738 19.81 -29.69 7.60
CA ALA A 738 21.16 -29.61 7.06
C ALA A 738 22.24 -29.76 8.15
N ALA A 739 22.08 -29.10 9.31
CA ALA A 739 23.00 -29.23 10.43
C ALA A 739 22.95 -30.64 11.07
N MET A 740 21.75 -31.20 11.25
CA MET A 740 21.55 -32.57 11.77
C MET A 740 22.34 -33.60 10.97
N LEU A 741 22.19 -33.57 9.63
CA LEU A 741 22.85 -34.52 8.74
C LEU A 741 24.36 -34.34 8.70
N ARG A 742 24.85 -33.09 8.75
CA ARG A 742 26.30 -32.82 8.77
C ARG A 742 26.95 -33.18 10.10
N LEU A 743 26.26 -32.97 11.22
CA LEU A 743 26.70 -33.44 12.54
C LEU A 743 26.73 -34.97 12.60
N ALA A 744 25.64 -35.64 12.20
CA ALA A 744 25.56 -37.09 12.14
C ALA A 744 26.70 -37.69 11.29
N GLN A 745 26.94 -37.13 10.10
CA GLN A 745 28.04 -37.56 9.24
C GLN A 745 29.41 -37.40 9.93
N ALA A 746 29.69 -36.24 10.53
CA ALA A 746 30.98 -35.97 11.19
C ALA A 746 31.18 -36.84 12.45
N LEU A 747 30.11 -37.13 13.20
CA LEU A 747 30.14 -38.05 14.34
C LEU A 747 30.54 -39.46 13.88
N LEU A 748 29.93 -40.00 12.82
CA LEU A 748 30.27 -41.30 12.25
C LEU A 748 31.72 -41.37 11.76
N GLU A 749 32.21 -40.33 11.10
CA GLU A 749 33.61 -40.23 10.66
C GLU A 749 34.62 -40.20 11.83
N SER A 750 34.20 -39.69 13.00
CA SER A 750 35.03 -39.61 14.22
C SER A 750 34.96 -40.86 15.12
N ALA A 751 33.92 -41.68 14.96
CA ALA A 751 33.59 -42.77 15.87
C ALA A 751 34.48 -44.01 15.69
N ARG A 752 34.57 -44.84 16.74
CA ARG A 752 35.22 -46.16 16.70
C ARG A 752 34.30 -47.21 17.32
N GLY A 753 33.64 -47.99 16.46
CA GLY A 753 32.62 -48.96 16.88
C GLY A 753 31.36 -48.31 17.46
N ASN A 754 30.43 -49.15 17.91
CA ASN A 754 29.21 -48.70 18.57
C ASN A 754 29.58 -47.91 19.84
N SER A 755 29.19 -46.64 19.87
CA SER A 755 29.62 -45.63 20.84
C SER A 755 28.58 -44.51 20.94
N PRO A 756 28.59 -43.65 21.98
CA PRO A 756 27.59 -42.60 22.15
C PRO A 756 27.45 -41.65 20.94
N ALA A 757 28.55 -41.36 20.23
CA ALA A 757 28.55 -40.57 19.00
C ALA A 757 27.76 -41.24 17.85
N VAL A 758 27.77 -42.57 17.77
CA VAL A 758 26.96 -43.32 16.79
C VAL A 758 25.49 -43.29 17.17
N ALA A 759 25.16 -43.41 18.46
CA ALA A 759 23.77 -43.28 18.94
C ALA A 759 23.20 -41.87 18.69
N GLU A 760 24.00 -40.82 18.94
CA GLU A 760 23.69 -39.42 18.59
C GLU A 760 23.49 -39.26 17.07
N ALA A 761 24.35 -39.85 16.24
CA ALA A 761 24.21 -39.83 14.79
C ALA A 761 22.93 -40.52 14.28
N VAL A 762 22.54 -41.67 14.87
CA VAL A 762 21.25 -42.33 14.57
C VAL A 762 20.08 -41.41 14.93
N GLN A 763 20.09 -40.80 16.11
CA GLN A 763 19.00 -39.90 16.55
C GLN A 763 18.85 -38.67 15.65
N LEU A 764 19.97 -38.04 15.28
CA LEU A 764 19.99 -36.87 14.39
C LEU A 764 19.53 -37.21 12.98
N ALA A 765 20.00 -38.34 12.42
CA ALA A 765 19.62 -38.77 11.09
C ALA A 765 18.15 -39.23 11.02
N ALA A 766 17.64 -39.89 12.08
CA ALA A 766 16.22 -40.24 12.19
C ALA A 766 15.34 -38.97 12.26
N SER A 767 15.68 -38.01 13.13
CA SER A 767 14.98 -36.72 13.24
C SER A 767 14.97 -35.96 11.90
N ALA A 768 16.06 -36.01 11.14
CA ALA A 768 16.15 -35.42 9.80
C ALA A 768 15.27 -36.14 8.76
N CYS A 769 15.09 -37.45 8.88
CA CYS A 769 14.14 -38.21 8.06
C CYS A 769 12.68 -37.92 8.44
N ASP A 770 12.35 -37.88 9.73
CA ASP A 770 11.01 -37.51 10.22
C ASP A 770 10.61 -36.10 9.75
N LEU A 771 11.50 -35.13 9.89
CA LEU A 771 11.32 -33.74 9.42
C LEU A 771 11.20 -33.61 7.88
N THR A 772 11.39 -34.68 7.11
CA THR A 772 11.32 -34.67 5.65
C THR A 772 10.37 -35.74 5.07
N ASP A 773 9.46 -36.30 5.86
CA ASP A 773 8.58 -37.42 5.48
C ASP A 773 9.35 -38.62 4.87
N TYR A 774 10.60 -38.85 5.29
CA TYR A 774 11.53 -39.81 4.69
C TYR A 774 11.81 -39.58 3.18
N ARG A 775 11.45 -38.44 2.59
CA ARG A 775 11.61 -38.13 1.16
C ARG A 775 13.05 -37.77 0.76
N ARG A 776 13.91 -37.46 1.72
CA ARG A 776 15.25 -36.91 1.47
C ARG A 776 16.30 -38.02 1.37
N GLY A 777 16.67 -38.39 0.15
CA GLY A 777 17.51 -39.58 -0.11
C GLY A 777 18.94 -39.53 0.46
N ASP A 778 19.50 -38.35 0.73
CA ASP A 778 20.79 -38.20 1.46
C ASP A 778 20.63 -38.41 2.96
N ALA A 779 19.51 -37.98 3.56
CA ALA A 779 19.18 -38.27 4.95
C ALA A 779 19.06 -39.78 5.21
N LEU A 780 18.36 -40.50 4.33
CA LEU A 780 18.23 -41.96 4.40
C LEU A 780 19.59 -42.67 4.29
N VAL A 781 20.50 -42.20 3.45
CA VAL A 781 21.85 -42.77 3.35
C VAL A 781 22.63 -42.59 4.65
N ILE A 782 22.61 -41.40 5.25
CA ILE A 782 23.29 -41.12 6.53
C ILE A 782 22.67 -41.93 7.67
N LEU A 783 21.33 -42.08 7.70
CA LEU A 783 20.63 -42.93 8.67
C LEU A 783 20.99 -44.42 8.50
N SER A 784 21.07 -44.92 7.26
CA SER A 784 21.56 -46.26 6.95
C SER A 784 23.00 -46.47 7.44
N ASP A 785 23.91 -45.54 7.10
CA ASP A 785 25.30 -45.58 7.55
C ASP A 785 25.39 -45.59 9.10
N ALA A 786 24.53 -44.82 9.78
CA ALA A 786 24.47 -44.76 11.24
C ALA A 786 23.96 -46.07 11.87
N HIS A 787 22.90 -46.68 11.32
CA HIS A 787 22.43 -47.98 11.78
C HIS A 787 23.48 -49.08 11.56
N ALA A 788 24.21 -49.06 10.44
CA ALA A 788 25.29 -50.01 10.19
C ALA A 788 26.42 -49.85 11.23
N ALA A 789 26.86 -48.61 11.51
CA ALA A 789 27.86 -48.33 12.55
C ALA A 789 27.41 -48.71 13.97
N ALA A 790 26.10 -48.73 14.24
CA ALA A 790 25.52 -49.19 15.50
C ALA A 790 25.41 -50.73 15.59
N GLY A 791 25.62 -51.47 14.51
CA GLY A 791 25.39 -52.92 14.41
C GLY A 791 23.93 -53.30 14.11
N ASN A 792 23.06 -52.34 13.84
CA ASN A 792 21.64 -52.54 13.53
C ASN A 792 21.45 -52.86 12.02
N LEU A 793 22.05 -53.96 11.56
CA LEU A 793 22.19 -54.26 10.13
C LEU A 793 20.86 -54.40 9.38
N ASP A 794 19.85 -55.05 9.97
CA ASP A 794 18.52 -55.19 9.34
C ASP A 794 17.88 -53.82 9.04
N GLU A 795 18.03 -52.87 9.97
CA GLU A 795 17.47 -51.52 9.85
C GLU A 795 18.28 -50.67 8.87
N ALA A 796 19.61 -50.83 8.83
CA ALA A 796 20.45 -50.22 7.79
C ALA A 796 20.03 -50.68 6.38
N VAL A 797 19.79 -51.99 6.20
CA VAL A 797 19.28 -52.56 4.95
C VAL A 797 17.89 -52.02 4.60
N ARG A 798 16.98 -51.93 5.58
CA ARG A 798 15.63 -51.37 5.40
C ARG A 798 15.67 -49.92 4.91
N VAL A 799 16.44 -49.06 5.58
CA VAL A 799 16.54 -47.63 5.27
C VAL A 799 17.27 -47.39 3.93
N ALA A 800 18.34 -48.13 3.65
CA ALA A 800 19.00 -48.08 2.34
C ALA A 800 18.09 -48.53 1.19
N GLY A 801 17.18 -49.49 1.44
CA GLY A 801 16.15 -49.89 0.49
C GLY A 801 15.21 -48.74 0.10
N LEU A 802 14.80 -47.91 1.07
CA LEU A 802 14.03 -46.69 0.82
C LEU A 802 14.87 -45.65 0.04
N ALA A 803 16.15 -45.49 0.37
CA ALA A 803 17.05 -44.58 -0.34
C ALA A 803 17.21 -44.96 -1.82
N ILE A 804 17.31 -46.26 -2.11
CA ILE A 804 17.34 -46.80 -3.48
C ILE A 804 16.02 -46.54 -4.20
N GLN A 805 14.87 -46.78 -3.56
CA GLN A 805 13.55 -46.51 -4.17
C GLN A 805 13.39 -45.04 -4.57
N ILE A 806 13.85 -44.10 -3.74
CA ILE A 806 13.79 -42.67 -4.07
C ILE A 806 14.78 -42.31 -5.18
N ALA A 807 16.00 -42.87 -5.19
CA ALA A 807 16.95 -42.66 -6.28
C ALA A 807 16.42 -43.21 -7.62
N ASP A 808 15.86 -44.43 -7.64
CA ASP A 808 15.24 -45.03 -8.83
C ASP A 808 14.01 -44.23 -9.31
N GLN A 809 13.17 -43.71 -8.39
CA GLN A 809 12.03 -42.84 -8.72
C GLN A 809 12.46 -41.50 -9.35
N LEU A 810 13.58 -40.94 -8.90
CA LEU A 810 14.18 -39.72 -9.47
C LEU A 810 15.01 -40.00 -10.75
N GLY A 811 15.16 -41.26 -11.16
CA GLY A 811 15.97 -41.67 -12.31
C GLY A 811 17.48 -41.69 -12.06
N ASP A 812 17.92 -41.44 -10.82
CA ASP A 812 19.32 -41.37 -10.41
C ASP A 812 19.92 -42.77 -10.19
N LYS A 813 20.14 -43.45 -11.32
CA LYS A 813 20.66 -44.83 -11.35
C LYS A 813 22.06 -44.96 -10.77
N GLU A 814 22.90 -43.93 -10.90
CA GLU A 814 24.28 -43.94 -10.40
C GLU A 814 24.30 -43.91 -8.86
N LYS A 815 23.51 -43.03 -8.25
CA LYS A 815 23.33 -43.01 -6.79
C LYS A 815 22.68 -44.28 -6.27
N ALA A 816 21.70 -44.84 -6.99
CA ALA A 816 21.10 -46.12 -6.64
C ALA A 816 22.14 -47.27 -6.68
N GLU A 817 23.00 -47.32 -7.71
CA GLU A 817 24.11 -48.28 -7.81
C GLU A 817 25.14 -48.10 -6.68
N LEU A 818 25.47 -46.85 -6.31
CA LEU A 818 26.37 -46.53 -5.20
C LEU A 818 25.82 -46.99 -3.85
N ILE A 819 24.52 -46.81 -3.58
CA ILE A 819 23.87 -47.29 -2.35
C ILE A 819 23.83 -48.84 -2.34
N ARG A 820 23.52 -49.48 -3.47
CA ARG A 820 23.63 -50.94 -3.65
C ARG A 820 25.08 -51.43 -3.42
N HIS A 821 26.10 -50.63 -3.78
CA HIS A 821 27.49 -50.95 -3.46
C HIS A 821 27.78 -50.85 -1.95
N ARG A 822 27.33 -49.79 -1.26
CA ARG A 822 27.48 -49.64 0.20
C ARG A 822 26.83 -50.78 0.99
N LEU A 823 25.64 -51.22 0.58
CA LEU A 823 24.98 -52.39 1.17
C LEU A 823 25.85 -53.67 1.09
N ARG A 824 26.59 -53.86 -0.01
CA ARG A 824 27.49 -55.02 -0.20
C ARG A 824 28.74 -54.96 0.70
N SER A 825 29.05 -53.83 1.34
CA SER A 825 30.09 -53.74 2.39
C SER A 825 29.57 -54.11 3.79
N TYR A 826 28.30 -53.85 4.12
CA TYR A 826 27.75 -54.17 5.45
C TYR A 826 27.66 -55.69 5.70
N GLY A 827 27.51 -56.50 4.64
CA GLY A 827 27.59 -57.97 4.69
C GLY A 827 29.01 -58.56 4.66
N LYS A 828 30.04 -57.79 5.04
CA LYS A 828 31.45 -58.24 5.10
C LYS A 828 32.17 -57.86 6.41
N GLN A 829 31.41 -57.41 7.41
CA GLN A 829 31.87 -57.11 8.77
C GLN A 829 31.21 -58.09 9.75
#